data_AF-I6N5T7-F1
#
_entry.id   AF-I6N5T7-F1
#
_cell.length_a   1.000
_cell.length_b   1.000
_cell.length_c   1.000
_cell.angle_alpha   90.00
_cell.angle_beta   90.00
_cell.angle_gamma   90.00
#
_symmetry.space_group_name_H-M   'P 1'
#
loop_
_entity.id
_entity.type
_entity.pdbx_description
1 polymer ?
#
loop_
_entity_poly.entity_id
_entity_poly.type
_entity_poly.pdbx_seq_one_letter_code
_entity_poly.pdbx_strand_id
1 'polypeptide(L)'
;MMSLELFQIYHLKEMSLSAELFLSCSILQLTFYAISTAYQRKAGFVILNSQIYYIGTLLIILSTFLILNEDLLVLNSFTSNNFIINDYFSFASKFVICLTSVLFLIIVNVSFRDEPIQNNFEYVVLITISILGLLLLCSANDLITAYLAIELHSIAFYIMSAFKRKSSYSIESGLKYFIIGALSSALFLFGSALIYGCMGSLSFDDLQMFFSLLFTPNSQTLPMELSSTVTECSINELALGSYDLAHNNSLFSLINASITNSDATSSTISLMSTESSLIDWCVANKFDNTDLVLPASSAYASDWFNVSFVAKDAWFLTQSSADSLVIDTQLLSWKVALSSVVSADTCELNEALALLKHIINMYTNVETVGAVGGVSMLNTGLVSVGFILICVSLFIKLSIAPFHFWSLDVYEGSPNTTTFFFAVVPKMALFVLLMRLCYVSFYQIFVDNFQIYFFLLAVLSVFVGSLGGLEQRKLKTLLAYSSISHTGYLLLSFSTGNLEGMQMMFYYLIIYMISGLTFWSVYLFLRQKRNFYFNKSNKELGDLVLLNESNPTLALILAVTLFSMAGIPPIVGFLAKIGIFLVVVKSSAYLVATLSILFSVISTFYYIRFIKILYFENTLVGKLYLPVTTQKSLLISVLALSLIILCMDPTIIYLLFYKATLLA
;
A
#
# COMPACT_ATOMS: atom_id res chain seq x y z
N MET A 1 33.63 3.78 4.40
CA MET A 1 33.11 5.00 3.74
C MET A 1 33.62 4.99 2.30
N MET A 2 32.90 4.30 1.42
CA MET A 2 33.21 4.25 -0.01
C MET A 2 31.90 4.65 -0.69
N SER A 3 31.88 5.87 -1.23
CA SER A 3 30.77 6.45 -1.95
C SER A 3 30.40 5.55 -3.12
N LEU A 4 29.17 5.04 -3.09
CA LEU A 4 28.51 4.33 -4.20
C LEU A 4 28.14 5.35 -5.30
N GLU A 5 29.15 5.99 -5.90
CA GLU A 5 29.00 6.98 -6.99
C GLU A 5 29.03 6.35 -8.39
N LEU A 6 28.82 5.03 -8.52
CA LEU A 6 28.93 4.33 -9.81
C LEU A 6 27.60 4.22 -10.60
N PHE A 7 26.52 4.85 -10.14
CA PHE A 7 25.17 4.74 -10.74
C PHE A 7 24.48 6.07 -11.06
N GLN A 8 25.23 7.15 -11.28
CA GLN A 8 24.68 8.38 -11.89
C GLN A 8 24.98 8.41 -13.39
N ILE A 9 24.29 7.59 -14.17
CA ILE A 9 24.28 7.73 -15.63
C ILE A 9 22.81 7.75 -16.09
N TYR A 10 22.40 8.96 -16.49
CA TYR A 10 21.07 9.45 -16.93
C TYR A 10 20.14 9.97 -15.83
N HIS A 11 20.08 11.30 -15.71
CA HIS A 11 18.97 12.01 -15.08
C HIS A 11 17.69 11.79 -15.91
N LEU A 12 16.95 10.72 -15.62
CA LEU A 12 15.52 10.61 -15.91
C LEU A 12 14.71 11.32 -14.82
N LYS A 13 15.17 12.52 -14.40
CA LYS A 13 14.63 13.26 -13.24
C LYS A 13 13.17 13.67 -13.39
N GLU A 14 12.66 13.73 -14.62
CA GLU A 14 11.34 14.29 -14.93
C GLU A 14 10.29 13.22 -15.32
N MET A 15 10.68 11.96 -15.51
CA MET A 15 9.72 10.91 -15.86
C MET A 15 9.26 10.14 -14.61
N SER A 16 8.17 10.63 -14.02
CA SER A 16 7.35 9.80 -13.12
C SER A 16 6.85 8.56 -13.89
N LEU A 17 6.88 7.39 -13.25
CA LEU A 17 6.46 6.09 -13.81
C LEU A 17 7.36 5.51 -14.91
N SER A 18 8.68 5.72 -14.82
CA SER A 18 9.63 5.22 -15.82
C SER A 18 9.55 3.69 -16.00
N ALA A 19 9.41 2.96 -14.89
CA ALA A 19 9.36 1.51 -14.86
C ALA A 19 8.05 0.95 -15.45
N GLU A 20 6.90 1.55 -15.15
CA GLU A 20 5.59 1.12 -15.63
C GLU A 20 5.43 1.42 -17.12
N LEU A 21 5.89 2.58 -17.58
CA LEU A 21 5.90 2.92 -19.01
C LEU A 21 6.80 1.96 -19.80
N PHE A 22 8.01 1.68 -19.30
CA PHE A 22 8.89 0.69 -19.91
C PHE A 22 8.24 -0.70 -19.96
N LEU A 23 7.64 -1.14 -18.86
CA LEU A 23 7.06 -2.47 -18.76
C LEU A 23 5.81 -2.60 -19.66
N SER A 24 4.99 -1.56 -19.80
CA SER A 24 3.83 -1.55 -20.70
C SER A 24 4.22 -1.62 -22.19
N CYS A 25 5.17 -0.78 -22.62
CA CYS A 25 5.70 -0.80 -23.99
C CYS A 25 6.37 -2.13 -24.32
N SER A 26 7.14 -2.68 -23.39
CA SER A 26 7.84 -3.96 -23.59
C SER A 26 6.89 -5.16 -23.61
N ILE A 27 5.78 -5.16 -22.88
CA ILE A 27 4.73 -6.17 -23.01
C ILE A 27 4.14 -6.17 -24.42
N LEU A 28 3.82 -4.99 -24.97
CA LEU A 28 3.30 -4.88 -26.34
C LEU A 28 4.31 -5.42 -27.36
N GLN A 29 5.59 -5.08 -27.19
CA GLN A 29 6.63 -5.61 -28.06
C GLN A 29 6.82 -7.14 -27.90
N LEU A 30 6.78 -7.66 -26.67
CA LEU A 30 6.91 -9.09 -26.38
C LEU A 30 5.75 -9.88 -26.97
N THR A 31 4.52 -9.38 -26.87
CA THR A 31 3.34 -10.02 -27.49
C THR A 31 3.46 -10.07 -29.02
N PHE A 32 3.85 -8.96 -29.66
CA PHE A 32 4.06 -8.93 -31.10
C PHE A 32 5.18 -9.90 -31.55
N TYR A 33 6.30 -9.91 -30.82
CA TYR A 33 7.41 -10.84 -31.06
C TYR A 33 6.96 -12.30 -30.91
N ALA A 34 6.22 -12.63 -29.85
CA ALA A 34 5.77 -13.98 -29.58
C ALA A 34 4.78 -14.48 -30.66
N ILE A 35 3.83 -13.64 -31.10
CA ILE A 35 2.86 -13.99 -32.14
C ILE A 35 3.53 -14.17 -33.50
N SER A 36 4.41 -13.23 -33.89
CA SER A 36 5.08 -13.27 -35.19
C SER A 36 5.99 -14.50 -35.34
N THR A 37 6.73 -14.85 -34.29
CA THR A 37 7.59 -16.04 -34.27
C THR A 37 6.79 -17.34 -34.19
N ALA A 38 5.68 -17.36 -33.43
CA ALA A 38 4.82 -18.54 -33.34
C ALA A 38 4.12 -18.88 -34.68
N TYR A 39 3.80 -17.88 -35.51
CA TYR A 39 3.05 -18.06 -36.75
C TYR A 39 3.91 -18.03 -38.03
N GLN A 40 5.24 -18.13 -37.91
CA GLN A 40 6.13 -18.04 -39.06
C GLN A 40 6.06 -19.31 -39.94
N ARG A 41 5.20 -19.27 -40.98
CA ARG A 41 4.91 -20.40 -41.89
C ARG A 41 6.14 -21.07 -42.54
N LYS A 42 7.27 -20.36 -42.67
CA LYS A 42 8.50 -20.87 -43.31
C LYS A 42 9.37 -21.75 -42.40
N ALA A 43 9.27 -21.62 -41.08
CA ALA A 43 10.13 -22.29 -40.10
C ALA A 43 9.48 -23.51 -39.41
N GLY A 44 8.20 -23.79 -39.71
CA GLY A 44 7.38 -24.70 -38.91
C GLY A 44 6.96 -24.07 -37.57
N PHE A 45 6.18 -24.77 -36.77
CA PHE A 45 5.80 -24.31 -35.42
C PHE A 45 7.01 -24.38 -34.48
N VAL A 46 7.69 -23.26 -34.27
CA VAL A 46 8.83 -23.16 -33.35
C VAL A 46 8.32 -23.09 -31.90
N ILE A 47 8.91 -23.88 -31.01
CA ILE A 47 8.59 -23.87 -29.58
C ILE A 47 9.41 -22.77 -28.90
N LEU A 48 8.74 -21.72 -28.44
CA LEU A 48 9.39 -20.46 -27.99
C LEU A 48 9.47 -20.31 -26.47
N ASN A 49 8.87 -21.21 -25.70
CA ASN A 49 8.67 -21.01 -24.25
C ASN A 49 9.92 -20.56 -23.53
N SER A 50 11.01 -21.33 -23.62
CA SER A 50 12.21 -21.04 -22.82
C SER A 50 12.80 -19.66 -23.12
N GLN A 51 12.79 -19.23 -24.38
CA GLN A 51 13.27 -17.91 -24.80
C GLN A 51 12.37 -16.80 -24.27
N ILE A 52 11.05 -16.98 -24.35
CA ILE A 52 10.09 -15.97 -23.89
C ILE A 52 10.13 -15.84 -22.36
N TYR A 53 10.34 -16.91 -21.62
CA TYR A 53 10.61 -16.82 -20.19
C TYR A 53 11.88 -16.02 -19.88
N TYR A 54 12.96 -16.21 -20.63
CA TYR A 54 14.19 -15.42 -20.44
C TYR A 54 13.99 -13.94 -20.76
N ILE A 55 13.27 -13.63 -21.84
CA ILE A 55 12.93 -12.24 -22.17
C ILE A 55 12.04 -11.66 -21.07
N GLY A 56 11.02 -12.38 -20.61
CA GLY A 56 10.16 -11.94 -19.50
C GLY A 56 10.94 -11.68 -18.21
N THR A 57 11.89 -12.56 -17.84
CA THR A 57 12.78 -12.30 -16.68
C THR A 57 13.65 -11.07 -16.88
N LEU A 58 14.19 -10.87 -18.08
CA LEU A 58 15.02 -9.72 -18.41
C LEU A 58 14.23 -8.41 -18.32
N LEU A 59 12.97 -8.38 -18.80
CA LEU A 59 12.11 -7.21 -18.71
C LEU A 59 11.87 -6.77 -17.27
N ILE A 60 11.62 -7.72 -16.36
CA ILE A 60 11.44 -7.39 -14.95
C ILE A 60 12.77 -6.95 -14.32
N ILE A 61 13.90 -7.56 -14.69
CA ILE A 61 15.22 -7.09 -14.21
C ILE A 61 15.48 -5.65 -14.67
N LEU A 62 15.16 -5.31 -15.92
CA LEU A 62 15.29 -3.95 -16.41
C LEU A 62 14.32 -3.00 -15.70
N SER A 63 13.09 -3.42 -15.40
CA SER A 63 12.19 -2.58 -14.60
C SER A 63 12.68 -2.41 -13.16
N THR A 64 13.28 -3.43 -12.52
CA THR A 64 13.93 -3.25 -11.20
C THR A 64 15.05 -2.22 -11.26
N PHE A 65 15.84 -2.25 -12.32
CA PHE A 65 16.93 -1.32 -12.50
C PHE A 65 16.44 0.11 -12.67
N LEU A 66 15.35 0.31 -13.42
CA LEU A 66 14.70 1.62 -13.55
C LEU A 66 14.17 2.12 -12.20
N ILE A 67 13.44 1.29 -11.45
CA ILE A 67 12.91 1.63 -10.11
C ILE A 67 14.05 2.09 -9.17
N LEU A 68 15.21 1.41 -9.19
CA LEU A 68 16.35 1.77 -8.35
C LEU A 68 16.98 3.13 -8.69
N ASN A 69 16.80 3.62 -9.90
CA ASN A 69 17.34 4.89 -10.37
C ASN A 69 16.33 6.04 -10.31
N GLU A 70 15.10 5.80 -9.83
CA GLU A 70 14.13 6.87 -9.64
C GLU A 70 14.56 7.77 -8.47
N ASP A 71 14.70 9.08 -8.72
CA ASP A 71 15.12 10.07 -7.72
C ASP A 71 13.98 10.33 -6.72
N LEU A 72 13.96 9.57 -5.64
CA LEU A 72 12.94 9.60 -4.57
C LEU A 72 12.66 10.99 -3.94
N LEU A 73 13.61 11.94 -4.03
CA LEU A 73 13.55 13.25 -3.36
C LEU A 73 13.06 14.39 -4.26
N VAL A 74 13.04 14.23 -5.59
CA VAL A 74 12.68 15.30 -6.55
C VAL A 74 11.25 15.15 -7.08
N LEU A 75 10.59 14.03 -6.77
CA LEU A 75 9.34 13.63 -7.41
C LEU A 75 8.06 14.12 -6.72
N ASN A 76 8.10 14.55 -5.46
CA ASN A 76 6.89 15.00 -4.75
C ASN A 76 6.38 16.38 -5.21
N SER A 77 7.20 17.19 -5.90
CA SER A 77 6.79 18.51 -6.37
C SER A 77 6.29 18.55 -7.82
N PHE A 78 6.45 17.47 -8.60
CA PHE A 78 6.19 17.46 -10.05
C PHE A 78 5.36 16.27 -10.58
N THR A 79 4.89 15.35 -9.74
CA THR A 79 3.96 14.30 -10.22
C THR A 79 2.59 14.90 -10.53
N SER A 80 2.37 15.06 -11.84
CA SER A 80 1.17 15.58 -12.49
C SER A 80 -0.14 14.94 -11.99
N ASN A 81 -0.98 15.76 -11.35
CA ASN A 81 -2.42 15.54 -11.12
C ASN A 81 -2.87 14.55 -10.03
N ASN A 82 -2.18 14.43 -8.89
CA ASN A 82 -2.62 13.66 -7.69
C ASN A 82 -3.01 12.18 -7.89
N PHE A 83 -3.04 11.64 -9.11
CA PHE A 83 -3.54 10.30 -9.42
C PHE A 83 -2.60 9.18 -8.95
N ILE A 84 -1.29 9.46 -8.98
CA ILE A 84 -0.21 8.52 -8.72
C ILE A 84 0.84 9.22 -7.87
N ILE A 85 1.26 8.57 -6.80
CA ILE A 85 2.34 9.04 -5.92
C ILE A 85 3.50 8.04 -5.92
N ASN A 86 4.72 8.59 -6.01
CA ASN A 86 5.98 7.84 -5.94
C ASN A 86 6.74 8.11 -4.63
N ASP A 87 6.19 7.61 -3.50
CA ASP A 87 6.86 7.68 -2.19
C ASP A 87 7.92 6.59 -2.01
N TYR A 88 8.75 6.74 -0.97
CA TYR A 88 9.65 5.66 -0.52
C TYR A 88 8.89 4.36 -0.21
N PHE A 89 7.65 4.45 0.27
CA PHE A 89 6.80 3.30 0.51
C PHE A 89 6.39 2.57 -0.79
N SER A 90 6.01 3.33 -1.82
CA SER A 90 5.72 2.78 -3.15
C SER A 90 6.97 2.13 -3.75
N PHE A 91 8.13 2.77 -3.62
CA PHE A 91 9.41 2.24 -4.06
C PHE A 91 9.77 0.91 -3.38
N ALA A 92 9.70 0.87 -2.04
CA ALA A 92 10.02 -0.31 -1.24
C ALA A 92 9.15 -1.51 -1.64
N SER A 93 7.85 -1.29 -1.79
CA SER A 93 6.89 -2.34 -2.16
C SER A 93 7.06 -2.80 -3.62
N LYS A 94 7.20 -1.86 -4.57
CA LYS A 94 7.50 -2.17 -5.98
C LYS A 94 8.78 -2.98 -6.13
N PHE A 95 9.84 -2.60 -5.41
CA PHE A 95 11.12 -3.31 -5.41
C PHE A 95 10.96 -4.77 -4.95
N VAL A 96 10.23 -5.01 -3.86
CA VAL A 96 9.97 -6.37 -3.36
C VAL A 96 9.13 -7.20 -4.33
N ILE A 97 8.09 -6.61 -4.94
CA ILE A 97 7.26 -7.29 -5.94
C ILE A 97 8.10 -7.69 -7.16
N CYS A 98 8.96 -6.81 -7.65
CA CYS A 98 9.83 -7.12 -8.77
C CYS A 98 10.88 -8.19 -8.41
N LEU A 99 11.53 -8.12 -7.25
CA LEU A 99 12.50 -9.14 -6.82
C LEU A 99 11.86 -10.53 -6.71
N THR A 100 10.70 -10.61 -6.07
CA THR A 100 9.96 -11.88 -5.91
C THR A 100 9.46 -12.43 -7.24
N SER A 101 9.02 -11.58 -8.17
CA SER A 101 8.58 -11.99 -9.50
C SER A 101 9.71 -12.45 -10.43
N VAL A 102 10.91 -11.85 -10.34
CA VAL A 102 12.11 -12.36 -11.03
C VAL A 102 12.41 -13.79 -10.58
N LEU A 103 12.47 -14.02 -9.26
CA LEU A 103 12.71 -15.36 -8.70
C LEU A 103 11.63 -16.36 -9.14
N PHE A 104 10.36 -15.95 -9.10
CA PHE A 104 9.24 -16.75 -9.57
C PHE A 104 9.39 -17.18 -11.04
N LEU A 105 9.66 -16.24 -11.96
CA LEU A 105 9.78 -16.56 -13.38
C LEU A 105 10.98 -17.48 -13.67
N ILE A 106 12.10 -17.30 -12.97
CA ILE A 106 13.27 -18.19 -13.09
C ILE A 106 12.90 -19.63 -12.64
N ILE A 107 12.24 -19.77 -11.48
CA ILE A 107 11.77 -21.08 -10.98
C ILE A 107 10.86 -21.76 -12.00
N VAL A 108 9.90 -21.01 -12.54
CA VAL A 108 8.92 -21.53 -13.48
C VAL A 108 9.58 -21.93 -14.81
N ASN A 109 10.50 -21.13 -15.34
CA ASN A 109 11.25 -21.48 -16.55
C ASN A 109 12.02 -22.79 -16.38
N VAL A 110 12.74 -22.93 -15.26
CA VAL A 110 13.50 -24.15 -14.94
C VAL A 110 12.57 -25.35 -14.76
N SER A 111 11.37 -25.17 -14.20
CA SER A 111 10.39 -26.24 -14.05
C SER A 111 9.82 -26.72 -15.39
N PHE A 112 9.55 -25.81 -16.34
CA PHE A 112 8.95 -26.16 -17.63
C PHE A 112 9.92 -26.85 -18.59
N ARG A 113 11.24 -26.73 -18.38
CA ARG A 113 12.26 -27.41 -19.23
C ARG A 113 12.09 -28.92 -19.27
N ASP A 114 11.57 -29.51 -18.21
CA ASP A 114 11.44 -30.96 -18.09
C ASP A 114 10.06 -31.47 -18.49
N GLU A 115 9.05 -30.60 -18.57
CA GLU A 115 7.70 -30.97 -18.99
C GLU A 115 7.65 -31.29 -20.49
N PRO A 116 6.72 -32.17 -20.94
CA PRO A 116 6.56 -32.44 -22.36
C PRO A 116 6.29 -31.14 -23.11
N ILE A 117 6.83 -31.08 -24.33
CA ILE A 117 6.80 -29.92 -25.23
C ILE A 117 5.39 -29.32 -25.29
N GLN A 118 5.23 -28.13 -24.70
CA GLN A 118 4.04 -27.28 -24.83
C GLN A 118 4.51 -25.89 -25.25
N ASN A 119 3.77 -25.21 -26.12
CA ASN A 119 4.08 -23.84 -26.54
C ASN A 119 3.09 -22.88 -25.87
N ASN A 120 3.40 -22.49 -24.63
CA ASN A 120 2.55 -21.72 -23.72
C ASN A 120 3.16 -20.33 -23.47
N PHE A 121 3.54 -19.63 -24.54
CA PHE A 121 4.16 -18.32 -24.42
C PHE A 121 3.22 -17.24 -23.84
N GLU A 122 1.92 -17.37 -24.09
CA GLU A 122 0.86 -16.48 -23.58
C GLU A 122 0.91 -16.37 -22.04
N TYR A 123 1.35 -17.43 -21.37
CA TYR A 123 1.43 -17.47 -19.91
C TYR A 123 2.41 -16.42 -19.34
N VAL A 124 3.56 -16.23 -20.00
CA VAL A 124 4.58 -15.25 -19.57
C VAL A 124 4.05 -13.83 -19.76
N VAL A 125 3.39 -13.57 -20.88
CA VAL A 125 2.74 -12.28 -21.17
C VAL A 125 1.75 -11.93 -20.06
N LEU A 126 0.87 -12.87 -19.69
CA LEU A 126 -0.13 -12.65 -18.64
C LEU A 126 0.51 -12.36 -17.29
N ILE A 127 1.59 -13.05 -16.93
CA ILE A 127 2.36 -12.76 -15.71
C ILE A 127 2.91 -11.32 -15.76
N THR A 128 3.54 -10.91 -16.86
CA THR A 128 4.09 -9.55 -16.97
C THR A 128 2.99 -8.47 -16.91
N ILE A 129 1.83 -8.68 -17.53
CA ILE A 129 0.67 -7.76 -17.43
C ILE A 129 0.19 -7.67 -15.98
N SER A 130 0.13 -8.80 -15.27
CA SER A 130 -0.31 -8.79 -13.89
C SER A 130 0.66 -8.07 -12.95
N ILE A 131 1.96 -8.10 -13.25
CA ILE A 131 3.00 -7.38 -12.50
C ILE A 131 2.89 -5.89 -12.78
N LEU A 132 2.64 -5.48 -14.03
CA LEU A 132 2.32 -4.08 -14.37
C LEU A 132 1.18 -3.55 -13.48
N GLY A 133 0.08 -4.31 -13.38
CA GLY A 133 -1.06 -3.95 -12.53
C GLY A 133 -0.69 -3.83 -11.05
N LEU A 134 0.15 -4.74 -10.53
CA LEU A 134 0.61 -4.65 -9.14
C LEU A 134 1.54 -3.46 -8.87
N LEU A 135 2.38 -3.07 -9.83
CA LEU A 135 3.25 -1.89 -9.71
C LEU A 135 2.43 -0.61 -9.69
N LEU A 136 1.48 -0.46 -10.62
CA LEU A 136 0.54 0.66 -10.65
C LEU A 136 -0.28 0.76 -9.37
N LEU A 137 -0.67 -0.39 -8.80
CA LEU A 137 -1.44 -0.44 -7.56
C LEU A 137 -0.65 0.07 -6.35
N CYS A 138 0.68 -0.12 -6.32
CA CYS A 138 1.51 0.35 -5.21
C CYS A 138 1.67 1.87 -5.17
N SER A 139 1.56 2.52 -6.33
CA SER A 139 1.61 3.98 -6.49
C SER A 139 0.25 4.63 -6.66
N ALA A 140 -0.85 3.90 -6.53
CA ALA A 140 -2.19 4.46 -6.66
C ALA A 140 -2.49 5.42 -5.50
N ASN A 141 -2.88 6.66 -5.84
CA ASN A 141 -3.31 7.67 -4.86
C ASN A 141 -4.80 8.04 -4.96
N ASP A 142 -5.48 7.54 -6.00
CA ASP A 142 -6.90 7.76 -6.19
C ASP A 142 -7.65 6.44 -6.14
N LEU A 143 -8.90 6.47 -5.69
CA LEU A 143 -9.77 5.29 -5.71
C LEU A 143 -9.95 4.71 -7.13
N ILE A 144 -10.01 5.57 -8.16
CA ILE A 144 -10.13 5.10 -9.56
C ILE A 144 -8.83 4.43 -10.03
N THR A 145 -7.67 5.00 -9.74
CA THR A 145 -6.38 4.41 -10.15
C THR A 145 -6.16 3.07 -9.45
N ALA A 146 -6.50 2.99 -8.17
CA ALA A 146 -6.57 1.76 -7.42
C ALA A 146 -7.49 0.71 -8.09
N TYR A 147 -8.73 1.08 -8.45
CA TYR A 147 -9.67 0.18 -9.12
C TYR A 147 -9.12 -0.35 -10.45
N LEU A 148 -8.61 0.53 -11.32
CA LEU A 148 -8.09 0.15 -12.63
C LEU A 148 -6.87 -0.77 -12.52
N ALA A 149 -5.97 -0.50 -11.56
CA ALA A 149 -4.80 -1.34 -11.30
C ALA A 149 -5.20 -2.73 -10.77
N ILE A 150 -6.18 -2.78 -9.86
CA ILE A 150 -6.78 -4.03 -9.36
C ILE A 150 -7.37 -4.84 -10.53
N GLU A 151 -8.13 -4.21 -11.42
CA GLU A 151 -8.81 -4.90 -12.53
C GLU A 151 -7.80 -5.44 -13.54
N LEU A 152 -6.79 -4.63 -13.92
CA LEU A 152 -5.72 -5.04 -14.83
C LEU A 152 -5.00 -6.30 -14.31
N HIS A 153 -4.69 -6.32 -13.02
CA HIS A 153 -4.11 -7.48 -12.36
C HIS A 153 -5.07 -8.69 -12.36
N SER A 154 -6.33 -8.48 -12.00
CA SER A 154 -7.30 -9.56 -11.82
C SER A 154 -7.68 -10.26 -13.13
N ILE A 155 -7.79 -9.52 -14.24
CA ILE A 155 -8.09 -10.08 -15.56
C ILE A 155 -7.01 -11.08 -16.00
N ALA A 156 -5.74 -10.72 -15.81
CA ALA A 156 -4.64 -11.64 -16.09
C ALA A 156 -4.75 -12.93 -15.24
N PHE A 157 -5.17 -12.79 -13.98
CA PHE A 157 -5.30 -13.93 -13.07
C PHE A 157 -6.48 -14.84 -13.41
N TYR A 158 -7.63 -14.28 -13.83
CA TYR A 158 -8.78 -15.07 -14.29
C TYR A 158 -8.36 -15.97 -15.45
N ILE A 159 -7.64 -15.42 -16.43
CA ILE A 159 -7.16 -16.18 -17.60
C ILE A 159 -6.12 -17.25 -17.17
N MET A 160 -5.18 -16.88 -16.30
CA MET A 160 -4.16 -17.81 -15.78
C MET A 160 -4.79 -19.00 -15.04
N SER A 161 -5.79 -18.78 -14.20
CA SER A 161 -6.42 -19.87 -13.44
C SER A 161 -7.09 -20.94 -14.32
N ALA A 162 -7.64 -20.53 -15.47
CA ALA A 162 -8.27 -21.40 -16.47
C ALA A 162 -7.31 -21.88 -17.58
N PHE A 163 -5.99 -21.69 -17.42
CA PHE A 163 -5.03 -21.92 -18.51
C PHE A 163 -5.01 -23.37 -19.01
N LYS A 164 -5.29 -24.36 -18.15
CA LYS A 164 -5.42 -25.77 -18.56
C LYS A 164 -6.82 -26.08 -19.11
N ARG A 165 -7.07 -25.68 -20.36
CA ARG A 165 -8.34 -25.88 -21.09
C ARG A 165 -8.82 -27.33 -21.20
N LYS A 166 -7.94 -28.32 -21.03
CA LYS A 166 -8.32 -29.75 -21.08
C LYS A 166 -8.84 -30.30 -19.75
N SER A 167 -8.63 -29.60 -18.64
CA SER A 167 -9.06 -30.04 -17.32
C SER A 167 -10.30 -29.28 -16.87
N SER A 168 -11.37 -30.02 -16.57
CA SER A 168 -12.60 -29.46 -15.98
C SER A 168 -12.32 -28.67 -14.71
N TYR A 169 -11.47 -29.22 -13.82
CA TYR A 169 -11.09 -28.56 -12.56
C TYR A 169 -10.48 -27.15 -12.76
N SER A 170 -9.64 -26.95 -13.79
CA SER A 170 -9.03 -25.63 -14.06
C SER A 170 -10.07 -24.65 -14.61
N ILE A 171 -10.96 -25.10 -15.50
CA ILE A 171 -12.05 -24.27 -16.04
C ILE A 171 -13.02 -23.86 -14.93
N GLU A 172 -13.44 -24.81 -14.08
CA GLU A 172 -14.31 -24.54 -12.94
C GLU A 172 -13.67 -23.54 -11.97
N SER A 173 -12.38 -23.73 -11.65
CA SER A 173 -11.65 -22.82 -10.77
C SER A 173 -11.57 -21.39 -11.33
N GLY A 174 -11.31 -21.23 -12.63
CA GLY A 174 -11.25 -19.90 -13.23
C GLY A 174 -12.60 -19.22 -13.33
N LEU A 175 -13.67 -19.97 -13.56
CA LEU A 175 -15.03 -19.44 -13.53
C LEU A 175 -15.44 -18.99 -12.13
N LYS A 176 -15.15 -19.80 -11.09
CA LYS A 176 -15.38 -19.42 -9.68
C LYS A 176 -14.60 -18.17 -9.30
N TYR A 177 -13.32 -18.10 -9.71
CA TYR A 177 -12.47 -16.94 -9.42
C TYR A 177 -12.98 -15.67 -10.13
N PHE A 178 -13.39 -15.78 -11.40
CA PHE A 178 -13.95 -14.68 -12.17
C PHE A 178 -15.23 -14.11 -11.55
N ILE A 179 -16.19 -14.96 -11.16
CA ILE A 179 -17.47 -14.51 -10.59
C ILE A 179 -17.24 -13.75 -9.28
N ILE A 180 -16.42 -14.31 -8.39
CA ILE A 180 -16.16 -13.73 -7.07
C ILE A 180 -15.29 -12.48 -7.20
N GLY A 181 -14.36 -12.50 -8.15
CA GLY A 181 -13.56 -11.34 -8.53
C GLY A 181 -14.41 -10.18 -9.06
N ALA A 182 -15.34 -10.44 -9.98
CA ALA A 182 -16.28 -9.44 -10.52
C ALA A 182 -17.22 -8.89 -9.43
N LEU A 183 -17.67 -9.72 -8.49
CA LEU A 183 -18.44 -9.25 -7.35
C LEU A 183 -17.61 -8.34 -6.44
N SER A 184 -16.36 -8.70 -6.15
CA SER A 184 -15.47 -7.86 -5.35
C SER A 184 -15.22 -6.49 -6.02
N SER A 185 -15.04 -6.46 -7.34
CA SER A 185 -14.78 -5.21 -8.07
C SER A 185 -16.02 -4.33 -8.15
N ALA A 186 -17.21 -4.91 -8.31
CA ALA A 186 -18.48 -4.18 -8.20
C ALA A 186 -18.66 -3.52 -6.82
N LEU A 187 -18.32 -4.23 -5.73
CA LEU A 187 -18.36 -3.66 -4.38
C LEU A 187 -17.36 -2.52 -4.19
N PHE A 188 -16.15 -2.65 -4.75
CA PHE A 188 -15.15 -1.58 -4.71
C PHE A 188 -15.66 -0.32 -5.41
N LEU A 189 -16.16 -0.49 -6.64
CA LEU A 189 -16.63 0.63 -7.46
C LEU A 189 -17.86 1.29 -6.83
N PHE A 190 -18.82 0.49 -6.34
CA PHE A 190 -19.99 1.02 -5.64
C PHE A 190 -19.59 1.79 -4.36
N GLY A 191 -18.65 1.26 -3.57
CA GLY A 191 -18.13 1.96 -2.39
C GLY A 191 -17.43 3.28 -2.76
N SER A 192 -16.62 3.29 -3.82
CA SER A 192 -15.97 4.51 -4.31
C SER A 192 -16.97 5.55 -4.82
N ALA A 193 -18.06 5.11 -5.48
CA ALA A 193 -19.13 5.98 -5.96
C ALA A 193 -19.90 6.64 -4.81
N LEU A 194 -20.14 5.92 -3.70
CA LEU A 194 -20.78 6.49 -2.51
C LEU A 194 -19.89 7.54 -1.84
N ILE A 195 -18.59 7.27 -1.71
CA ILE A 195 -17.62 8.24 -1.16
C ILE A 195 -17.57 9.48 -2.03
N TYR A 196 -17.47 9.32 -3.35
CA TYR A 196 -17.48 10.44 -4.29
C TYR A 196 -18.77 11.25 -4.21
N GLY A 197 -19.93 10.58 -4.13
CA GLY A 197 -21.22 11.25 -4.03
C GLY A 197 -21.39 12.10 -2.76
N CYS A 198 -20.67 11.77 -1.68
CA CYS A 198 -20.69 12.54 -0.44
C CYS A 198 -19.59 13.59 -0.33
N MET A 199 -18.37 13.28 -0.77
CA MET A 199 -17.18 14.12 -0.55
C MET A 199 -16.82 14.98 -1.76
N GLY A 200 -17.23 14.61 -2.97
CA GLY A 200 -16.88 15.31 -4.21
C GLY A 200 -15.43 15.13 -4.67
N SER A 201 -14.61 14.37 -3.95
CA SER A 201 -13.25 13.98 -4.34
C SER A 201 -13.02 12.47 -4.21
N LEU A 202 -12.04 11.97 -4.96
CA LEU A 202 -11.61 10.57 -5.03
C LEU A 202 -10.14 10.38 -4.68
N SER A 203 -9.40 11.48 -4.48
CA SER A 203 -7.98 11.44 -4.12
C SER A 203 -7.82 11.15 -2.63
N PHE A 204 -6.80 10.37 -2.28
CA PHE A 204 -6.54 10.03 -0.88
C PHE A 204 -6.13 11.26 -0.07
N ASP A 205 -5.38 12.20 -0.66
CA ASP A 205 -4.93 13.42 0.00
C ASP A 205 -6.09 14.36 0.33
N ASP A 206 -7.02 14.57 -0.61
CA ASP A 206 -8.19 15.41 -0.35
C ASP A 206 -9.06 14.77 0.74
N LEU A 207 -9.29 13.45 0.65
CA LEU A 207 -10.06 12.70 1.66
C LEU A 207 -9.42 12.81 3.05
N GLN A 208 -8.09 12.67 3.15
CA GLN A 208 -7.35 12.86 4.40
C GLN A 208 -7.58 14.26 4.97
N MET A 209 -7.44 15.29 4.14
CA MET A 209 -7.68 16.67 4.55
C MET A 209 -9.12 16.88 5.03
N PHE A 210 -10.11 16.38 4.30
CA PHE A 210 -11.53 16.47 4.68
C PHE A 210 -11.81 15.81 6.04
N PHE A 211 -11.33 14.58 6.27
CA PHE A 211 -11.59 13.89 7.54
C PHE A 211 -10.82 14.52 8.70
N SER A 212 -9.60 15.01 8.48
CA SER A 212 -8.84 15.72 9.51
C SER A 212 -9.60 16.96 10.02
N LEU A 213 -10.23 17.71 9.12
CA LEU A 213 -11.05 18.88 9.46
C LEU A 213 -12.34 18.52 10.19
N LEU A 214 -13.03 17.45 9.76
CA LEU A 214 -14.32 17.04 10.33
C LEU A 214 -14.23 16.52 11.75
N PHE A 215 -13.12 15.90 12.11
CA PHE A 215 -12.96 15.20 13.40
C PHE A 215 -12.01 15.91 14.37
N THR A 216 -11.71 17.20 14.15
CA THR A 216 -10.99 17.98 15.16
C THR A 216 -11.76 17.96 16.49
N PRO A 217 -11.13 17.50 17.60
CA PRO A 217 -11.84 17.37 18.85
C PRO A 217 -12.26 18.76 19.34
N ASN A 218 -13.56 18.98 19.49
CA ASN A 218 -14.08 20.05 20.33
C ASN A 218 -13.62 19.77 21.76
N SER A 219 -12.50 20.35 22.19
CA SER A 219 -12.06 20.30 23.58
C SER A 219 -13.03 21.13 24.43
N GLN A 220 -14.12 20.50 24.85
CA GLN A 220 -14.87 20.94 26.00
C GLN A 220 -14.04 20.62 27.26
N THR A 221 -13.80 21.65 28.07
CA THR A 221 -13.23 21.65 29.44
C THR A 221 -11.70 21.47 29.55
N LEU A 222 -10.97 22.58 29.53
CA LEU A 222 -9.67 22.69 30.21
C LEU A 222 -9.89 23.37 31.57
N PRO A 223 -9.45 22.77 32.70
CA PRO A 223 -9.39 23.45 33.98
C PRO A 223 -8.22 24.45 33.99
N MET A 224 -8.34 25.48 34.82
CA MET A 224 -7.36 26.55 35.03
C MET A 224 -5.94 26.06 35.37
N GLU A 225 -4.98 26.98 35.16
CA GLU A 225 -3.60 27.06 35.67
C GLU A 225 -2.48 26.52 34.77
N LEU A 226 -1.82 27.42 34.02
CA LEU A 226 -0.42 27.26 33.62
C LEU A 226 0.23 28.62 33.29
N SER A 227 0.39 29.46 34.31
CA SER A 227 1.17 30.70 34.27
C SER A 227 2.45 30.54 35.10
N SER A 228 3.40 29.69 34.66
CA SER A 228 4.82 29.75 35.05
C SER A 228 5.57 28.47 34.64
N THR A 229 5.95 28.31 33.38
CA THR A 229 7.11 27.49 32.95
C THR A 229 7.20 27.55 31.43
N VAL A 230 7.93 28.52 30.87
CA VAL A 230 8.92 28.34 29.77
C VAL A 230 9.70 29.65 29.68
N THR A 231 10.67 29.83 30.57
CA THR A 231 11.86 30.63 30.29
C THR A 231 12.97 29.62 30.03
N GLU A 232 13.68 29.79 28.91
CA GLU A 232 14.84 29.01 28.46
C GLU A 232 14.55 27.74 27.63
N CYS A 233 14.35 27.92 26.31
CA CYS A 233 14.88 26.98 25.32
C CYS A 233 15.56 27.78 24.20
N SER A 234 16.86 27.55 24.02
CA SER A 234 17.74 28.19 23.04
C SER A 234 17.50 27.67 21.62
N ILE A 235 17.56 28.59 20.65
CA ILE A 235 17.14 28.48 19.23
C ILE A 235 17.94 27.48 18.35
N ASN A 236 18.86 26.67 18.90
CA ASN A 236 19.74 25.80 18.10
C ASN A 236 19.42 24.29 18.12
N GLU A 237 18.25 23.88 18.62
CA GLU A 237 17.86 22.44 18.62
C GLU A 237 16.52 22.13 17.91
N LEU A 238 15.96 23.03 17.10
CA LEU A 238 14.78 22.75 16.26
C LEU A 238 15.20 22.50 14.80
N ALA A 239 15.85 21.36 14.58
CA ALA A 239 16.11 20.81 13.26
C ALA A 239 15.01 19.78 12.91
N LEU A 240 14.20 20.11 11.89
CA LEU A 240 13.40 19.22 11.05
C LEU A 240 12.79 17.98 11.74
N GLY A 241 11.56 18.14 12.24
CA GLY A 241 10.71 17.00 12.57
C GLY A 241 9.78 17.26 13.74
N SER A 242 8.64 17.91 13.48
CA SER A 242 7.41 17.79 14.30
C SER A 242 6.39 18.80 13.79
N TYR A 243 5.28 18.32 13.21
CA TYR A 243 4.02 19.04 13.34
C TYR A 243 3.63 18.95 14.81
N ASP A 244 4.14 19.86 15.63
CA ASP A 244 3.56 20.14 16.93
C ASP A 244 2.53 21.25 16.74
N LEU A 245 1.29 20.91 17.06
CA LEU A 245 0.14 21.79 17.20
C LEU A 245 0.44 22.91 18.20
N ALA A 246 1.03 23.99 17.71
CA ALA A 246 1.00 25.28 18.38
C ALA A 246 -0.19 26.08 17.83
N HIS A 247 -1.23 26.15 18.65
CA HIS A 247 -2.47 26.94 18.51
C HIS A 247 -3.69 26.24 17.86
N ASN A 248 -4.44 25.59 18.75
CA ASN A 248 -5.89 25.44 18.68
C ASN A 248 -6.56 26.81 18.50
N ASN A 249 -7.15 27.05 17.35
CA ASN A 249 -8.43 27.76 17.23
C ASN A 249 -9.10 27.32 15.95
N SER A 250 -10.29 26.73 16.06
CA SER A 250 -11.10 26.40 14.90
C SER A 250 -11.55 27.70 14.22
N LEU A 251 -11.51 27.73 12.88
CA LEU A 251 -11.96 28.86 12.06
C LEU A 251 -13.43 29.22 12.37
N PHE A 252 -14.21 28.25 12.85
CA PHE A 252 -15.60 28.44 13.29
C PHE A 252 -15.75 29.16 14.64
N SER A 253 -14.76 29.06 15.55
CA SER A 253 -14.78 29.79 16.83
C SER A 253 -14.53 31.30 16.65
N LEU A 254 -13.73 31.68 15.65
CA LEU A 254 -13.52 33.07 15.24
C LEU A 254 -14.79 33.69 14.62
N ILE A 255 -15.60 32.89 13.93
CA ILE A 255 -16.87 33.33 13.33
C ILE A 255 -17.98 33.44 14.38
N ASN A 256 -18.03 32.55 15.38
CA ASN A 256 -19.05 32.63 16.43
C ASN A 256 -18.76 33.71 17.49
N ALA A 257 -17.48 34.03 17.74
CA ALA A 257 -17.08 35.09 18.67
C ALA A 257 -17.37 36.50 18.12
N SER A 258 -17.43 36.68 16.79
CA SER A 258 -17.75 37.98 16.17
C SER A 258 -19.25 38.30 16.18
N ILE A 259 -20.11 37.29 16.31
CA ILE A 259 -21.58 37.45 16.32
C ILE A 259 -22.12 37.74 17.73
N THR A 260 -21.40 37.35 18.78
CA THR A 260 -21.92 37.38 20.17
C THR A 260 -21.53 38.61 20.98
N ASN A 261 -20.68 39.50 20.46
CA ASN A 261 -20.33 40.76 21.10
C ASN A 261 -20.93 41.96 20.36
N SER A 262 -22.24 42.17 20.54
CA SER A 262 -22.88 43.44 20.17
C SER A 262 -23.97 43.84 21.17
N ASP A 263 -23.57 44.19 22.38
CA ASP A 263 -24.44 44.94 23.31
C ASP A 263 -24.02 46.41 23.31
N ALA A 264 -24.71 47.23 22.50
CA ALA A 264 -25.11 48.63 22.79
C ALA A 264 -25.82 49.28 21.59
N THR A 265 -27.14 49.05 21.53
CA THR A 265 -28.23 50.00 21.22
C THR A 265 -28.10 51.07 20.11
N SER A 266 -29.05 50.96 19.17
CA SER A 266 -29.86 51.99 18.50
C SER A 266 -29.28 52.77 17.30
N SER A 267 -29.59 52.24 16.10
CA SER A 267 -30.29 53.02 15.08
C SER A 267 -31.15 52.10 14.20
N THR A 268 -32.46 52.16 14.41
CA THR A 268 -33.47 51.63 13.50
C THR A 268 -33.36 52.34 12.15
N ILE A 269 -33.09 51.61 11.06
CA ILE A 269 -33.40 52.08 9.71
C ILE A 269 -34.18 50.97 8.99
N SER A 270 -35.28 51.43 8.39
CA SER A 270 -36.49 50.76 7.96
C SER A 270 -36.37 49.84 6.75
N LEU A 271 -37.33 48.90 6.69
CA LEU A 271 -37.68 48.02 5.57
C LEU A 271 -37.75 48.69 4.18
N MET A 272 -37.21 47.95 3.20
CA MET A 272 -37.61 47.77 1.80
C MET A 272 -38.02 49.00 0.95
N SER A 273 -37.28 49.19 -0.15
CA SER A 273 -37.92 49.35 -1.46
C SER A 273 -37.20 48.47 -2.48
N THR A 274 -37.99 47.61 -3.10
CA THR A 274 -37.70 46.70 -4.20
C THR A 274 -37.08 47.41 -5.40
N GLU A 275 -36.18 46.71 -6.09
CA GLU A 275 -35.59 47.05 -7.39
C GLU A 275 -34.41 48.04 -7.38
N SER A 276 -33.27 47.62 -6.84
CA SER A 276 -31.97 47.96 -7.45
C SER A 276 -30.91 46.93 -7.06
N SER A 277 -30.09 46.55 -8.02
CA SER A 277 -29.02 45.60 -7.80
C SER A 277 -27.94 46.23 -6.90
N LEU A 278 -27.32 45.44 -6.03
CA LEU A 278 -26.22 45.85 -5.14
C LEU A 278 -25.04 46.47 -5.92
N ILE A 279 -24.98 46.20 -7.23
CA ILE A 279 -24.01 46.72 -8.19
C ILE A 279 -24.28 48.20 -8.52
N ASP A 280 -25.54 48.61 -8.69
CA ASP A 280 -25.90 50.00 -9.00
C ASP A 280 -25.63 50.95 -7.82
N TRP A 281 -25.73 50.43 -6.59
CA TRP A 281 -25.38 51.16 -5.36
C TRP A 281 -23.86 51.34 -5.21
N CYS A 282 -23.07 50.32 -5.54
CA CYS A 282 -21.60 50.39 -5.50
C CYS A 282 -21.02 51.32 -6.58
N VAL A 283 -21.62 51.36 -7.78
CA VAL A 283 -21.20 52.25 -8.88
C VAL A 283 -21.49 53.72 -8.56
N ALA A 284 -22.61 54.01 -7.87
CA ALA A 284 -22.95 55.37 -7.44
C ALA A 284 -21.97 55.96 -6.41
N ASN A 285 -21.30 55.11 -5.62
CA ASN A 285 -20.42 55.53 -4.53
C ASN A 285 -18.91 55.47 -4.85
N LYS A 286 -18.51 55.07 -6.07
CA LYS A 286 -17.10 55.04 -6.56
C LYS A 286 -16.09 54.49 -5.54
N PHE A 287 -16.26 53.24 -5.11
CA PHE A 287 -15.24 52.53 -4.33
C PHE A 287 -14.13 52.00 -5.26
N ASP A 288 -12.90 52.46 -5.06
CA ASP A 288 -11.69 51.90 -5.70
C ASP A 288 -11.13 50.72 -4.88
N ASN A 289 -10.30 49.89 -5.53
CA ASN A 289 -9.79 48.55 -5.14
C ASN A 289 -8.99 48.41 -3.81
N THR A 290 -9.13 49.34 -2.89
CA THR A 290 -8.56 49.26 -1.54
C THR A 290 -9.71 49.52 -0.58
N ASP A 291 -10.21 48.46 0.08
CA ASP A 291 -10.73 48.48 1.46
C ASP A 291 -11.58 47.23 1.73
N LEU A 292 -10.90 46.13 2.04
CA LEU A 292 -11.46 44.99 2.76
C LEU A 292 -10.46 44.61 3.84
N VAL A 293 -10.56 45.29 4.99
CA VAL A 293 -9.73 45.06 6.18
C VAL A 293 -10.48 44.09 7.10
N LEU A 294 -9.90 42.92 7.36
CA LEU A 294 -10.35 42.01 8.42
C LEU A 294 -9.66 42.39 9.75
N PRO A 295 -10.36 42.33 10.89
CA PRO A 295 -9.81 42.81 12.16
C PRO A 295 -8.80 41.81 12.74
N ALA A 296 -7.61 42.30 13.11
CA ALA A 296 -6.65 41.59 13.93
C ALA A 296 -7.02 41.75 15.41
N SER A 297 -6.98 40.68 16.19
CA SER A 297 -7.08 40.75 17.65
C SER A 297 -5.73 40.40 18.28
N SER A 298 -5.15 41.37 18.97
CA SER A 298 -4.61 41.14 20.32
C SER A 298 -4.41 42.50 21.01
N ALA A 299 -4.93 42.59 22.21
CA ALA A 299 -4.65 43.70 23.11
C ALA A 299 -3.20 43.58 23.57
N TYR A 300 -2.36 44.51 23.12
CA TYR A 300 -1.25 45.19 23.80
C TYR A 300 -0.27 45.65 22.72
N ALA A 301 0.12 46.93 22.81
CA ALA A 301 0.95 47.69 21.88
C ALA A 301 0.22 48.20 20.61
N SER A 302 -0.17 49.47 20.71
CA SER A 302 -0.26 50.38 19.57
C SER A 302 1.00 50.26 18.71
N ASP A 303 0.86 50.01 17.42
CA ASP A 303 1.36 50.91 16.37
C ASP A 303 1.01 50.36 14.97
N TRP A 304 0.62 51.29 14.11
CA TRP A 304 -0.02 51.06 12.83
C TRP A 304 0.96 50.59 11.75
N PHE A 305 0.63 49.49 11.07
CA PHE A 305 1.26 49.09 9.81
C PHE A 305 0.35 49.51 8.64
N ASN A 306 0.82 50.44 7.81
CA ASN A 306 0.24 50.70 6.49
C ASN A 306 1.09 50.00 5.42
N VAL A 307 0.47 49.13 4.62
CA VAL A 307 1.09 48.50 3.45
C VAL A 307 0.80 49.35 2.22
N SER A 308 1.82 49.95 1.62
CA SER A 308 1.70 50.64 0.33
C SER A 308 2.26 49.76 -0.80
N PHE A 309 1.49 49.61 -1.87
CA PHE A 309 1.89 48.86 -3.07
C PHE A 309 2.66 49.77 -4.03
N VAL A 310 3.87 49.37 -4.42
CA VAL A 310 4.53 49.88 -5.63
C VAL A 310 5.20 48.72 -6.38
N ALA A 311 4.71 48.48 -7.59
CA ALA A 311 5.26 47.76 -8.76
C ALA A 311 6.19 46.54 -8.58
N LYS A 312 5.76 45.43 -9.21
CA LYS A 312 6.50 44.27 -9.77
C LYS A 312 7.91 44.04 -9.19
N ASP A 313 8.00 43.07 -8.30
CA ASP A 313 9.21 42.31 -7.95
C ASP A 313 10.15 42.93 -6.90
N ALA A 314 9.64 43.23 -5.69
CA ALA A 314 10.34 43.08 -4.39
C ALA A 314 9.49 43.62 -3.22
N TRP A 315 9.64 43.04 -2.02
CA TRP A 315 9.16 43.63 -0.75
C TRP A 315 10.35 44.10 0.09
N PHE A 316 10.28 45.32 0.63
CA PHE A 316 11.21 45.81 1.64
C PHE A 316 10.42 46.17 2.91
N LEU A 317 10.85 45.64 4.05
CA LEU A 317 10.50 46.16 5.38
C LEU A 317 11.58 47.17 5.76
N THR A 318 11.27 48.47 5.69
CA THR A 318 12.13 49.53 6.22
C THR A 318 11.45 50.17 7.41
N GLN A 319 12.12 50.14 8.56
CA GLN A 319 11.74 50.89 9.75
C GLN A 319 12.48 52.23 9.70
N SER A 320 11.77 53.34 9.53
CA SER A 320 12.35 54.67 9.66
C SER A 320 11.66 55.44 10.78
N SER A 321 12.36 55.62 11.90
CA SER A 321 12.04 56.65 12.88
C SER A 321 12.66 57.97 12.41
N ALA A 322 11.85 58.91 11.96
CA ALA A 322 12.31 60.27 11.75
C ALA A 322 12.38 60.98 13.11
N ASP A 323 13.59 61.25 13.61
CA ASP A 323 14.05 62.64 13.76
C ASP A 323 15.47 62.73 14.38
N SER A 324 16.28 63.62 13.78
CA SER A 324 17.61 64.11 14.15
C SER A 324 18.87 63.40 13.59
N LEU A 325 19.70 64.23 12.93
CA LEU A 325 21.00 63.93 12.32
C LEU A 325 22.04 63.43 13.34
N VAL A 326 22.65 62.26 13.11
CA VAL A 326 24.10 62.02 13.26
C VAL A 326 24.52 60.94 12.24
N ILE A 327 25.44 61.30 11.35
CA ILE A 327 26.18 60.36 10.49
C ILE A 327 27.17 59.62 11.39
N ASP A 328 27.11 58.29 11.51
CA ASP A 328 28.32 57.53 11.79
C ASP A 328 28.29 56.03 11.41
N THR A 329 29.49 55.54 11.18
CA THR A 329 29.91 54.46 10.28
C THR A 329 29.93 53.07 10.92
N GLN A 330 28.87 52.24 10.79
CA GLN A 330 28.94 50.80 11.15
C GLN A 330 28.17 49.82 10.22
N LEU A 331 27.72 50.28 9.05
CA LEU A 331 26.85 49.51 8.13
C LEU A 331 27.58 48.56 7.15
N LEU A 332 28.79 48.07 7.48
CA LEU A 332 29.60 47.24 6.57
C LEU A 332 29.78 45.77 6.97
N SER A 333 29.29 45.32 8.13
CA SER A 333 29.42 43.91 8.57
C SER A 333 28.20 43.02 8.30
N TRP A 334 27.04 43.58 7.91
CA TRP A 334 25.81 42.82 7.66
C TRP A 334 25.49 42.55 6.18
N LYS A 335 26.35 43.01 5.26
CA LYS A 335 26.17 42.80 3.81
C LYS A 335 26.68 41.45 3.28
N VAL A 336 27.31 40.63 4.13
CA VAL A 336 27.90 39.33 3.73
C VAL A 336 27.03 38.13 4.15
N ALA A 337 26.05 38.31 5.04
CA ALA A 337 25.15 37.22 5.49
C ALA A 337 23.80 37.14 4.73
N LEU A 338 23.49 38.12 3.88
CA LEU A 338 22.21 38.24 3.17
C LEU A 338 22.24 37.69 1.73
N SER A 339 23.36 37.12 1.28
CA SER A 339 23.47 36.45 -0.03
C SER A 339 23.26 34.93 0.03
N SER A 340 22.88 34.36 1.18
CA SER A 340 22.71 32.90 1.35
C SER A 340 21.30 32.46 1.77
N VAL A 341 20.29 33.34 1.73
CA VAL A 341 18.91 33.01 2.14
C VAL A 341 17.87 33.32 1.03
N VAL A 342 18.30 33.74 -0.17
CA VAL A 342 17.40 34.03 -1.31
C VAL A 342 17.18 32.80 -2.21
N SER A 343 17.03 31.61 -1.63
CA SER A 343 16.66 30.42 -2.41
C SER A 343 15.89 29.42 -1.55
N ALA A 344 14.61 29.69 -1.32
CA ALA A 344 13.60 28.72 -0.90
C ALA A 344 12.21 29.23 -1.32
N ASP A 345 11.45 28.37 -1.99
CA ASP A 345 10.45 28.69 -3.00
C ASP A 345 9.10 29.22 -2.47
N THR A 346 8.58 30.27 -3.11
CA THR A 346 7.30 30.96 -2.80
C THR A 346 6.08 30.40 -3.54
N CYS A 347 6.14 29.17 -4.07
CA CYS A 347 5.03 28.60 -4.86
C CYS A 347 3.94 27.89 -4.02
N GLU A 348 4.31 27.17 -2.96
CA GLU A 348 3.37 26.27 -2.24
C GLU A 348 2.26 27.01 -1.47
N LEU A 349 2.55 28.22 -0.99
CA LEU A 349 1.64 29.02 -0.16
C LEU A 349 0.47 29.62 -0.97
N ASN A 350 0.68 29.86 -2.27
CA ASN A 350 -0.36 30.40 -3.16
C ASN A 350 -1.33 29.32 -3.64
N GLU A 351 -0.88 28.07 -3.77
CA GLU A 351 -1.72 26.95 -4.23
C GLU A 351 -2.70 26.51 -3.13
N ALA A 352 -2.26 26.42 -1.88
CA ALA A 352 -3.13 26.10 -0.74
C ALA A 352 -4.24 27.14 -0.53
N LEU A 353 -3.93 28.42 -0.76
CA LEU A 353 -4.90 29.52 -0.63
C LEU A 353 -5.88 29.58 -1.81
N ALA A 354 -5.42 29.20 -3.01
CA ALA A 354 -6.28 29.04 -4.19
C ALA A 354 -7.24 27.84 -4.03
N LEU A 355 -6.77 26.73 -3.46
CA LEU A 355 -7.57 25.55 -3.13
C LEU A 355 -8.65 25.88 -2.10
N LEU A 356 -8.28 26.60 -1.02
CA LEU A 356 -9.24 27.08 -0.02
C LEU A 356 -10.32 27.98 -0.63
N LYS A 357 -9.93 28.90 -1.53
CA LYS A 357 -10.85 29.76 -2.27
C LYS A 357 -11.74 28.96 -3.23
N HIS A 358 -11.22 27.91 -3.86
CA HIS A 358 -11.98 27.04 -4.76
C HIS A 358 -12.99 26.17 -3.98
N ILE A 359 -12.62 25.69 -2.79
CA ILE A 359 -13.50 24.97 -1.86
C ILE A 359 -14.64 25.88 -1.42
N ILE A 360 -14.34 27.11 -1.02
CA ILE A 360 -15.36 28.09 -0.59
C ILE A 360 -16.31 28.44 -1.75
N ASN A 361 -15.81 28.62 -2.98
CA ASN A 361 -16.64 28.92 -4.15
C ASN A 361 -17.52 27.74 -4.61
N MET A 362 -17.12 26.49 -4.36
CA MET A 362 -17.95 25.33 -4.67
C MET A 362 -19.11 25.19 -3.68
N TYR A 363 -18.92 25.63 -2.43
CA TYR A 363 -19.97 25.63 -1.41
C TYR A 363 -21.02 26.75 -1.58
N THR A 364 -20.68 27.85 -2.25
CA THR A 364 -21.60 28.99 -2.45
C THR A 364 -22.48 28.88 -3.70
N ASN A 365 -22.17 27.97 -4.64
CA ASN A 365 -22.91 27.81 -5.89
C ASN A 365 -24.05 26.76 -5.83
N VAL A 366 -24.37 26.23 -4.65
CA VAL A 366 -25.60 25.46 -4.46
C VAL A 366 -26.73 26.45 -4.20
N GLU A 367 -27.56 26.64 -5.22
CA GLU A 367 -28.72 27.55 -5.20
C GLU A 367 -29.57 27.38 -3.93
N THR A 368 -29.89 28.52 -3.34
CA THR A 368 -30.83 28.73 -2.26
C THR A 368 -32.14 27.98 -2.49
N VAL A 369 -32.36 26.89 -1.76
CA VAL A 369 -33.69 26.36 -1.48
C VAL A 369 -33.89 26.37 0.03
N GLY A 370 -34.63 27.38 0.50
CA GLY A 370 -35.53 27.35 1.65
C GLY A 370 -35.01 26.84 3.00
N ALA A 371 -34.93 27.75 3.97
CA ALA A 371 -34.86 27.47 5.41
C ALA A 371 -33.61 26.70 5.88
N VAL A 372 -32.56 27.46 6.19
CA VAL A 372 -31.43 27.04 7.03
C VAL A 372 -31.95 26.85 8.47
N GLY A 373 -32.61 25.72 8.67
CA GLY A 373 -33.05 25.15 9.94
C GLY A 373 -32.70 23.67 9.93
N GLY A 374 -31.41 23.38 9.82
CA GLY A 374 -30.85 22.04 9.64
C GLY A 374 -29.62 22.12 8.78
N VAL A 375 -28.45 22.27 9.41
CA VAL A 375 -27.17 21.96 8.76
C VAL A 375 -27.32 20.56 8.20
N SER A 376 -27.31 20.40 6.87
CA SER A 376 -27.19 19.07 6.25
C SER A 376 -25.80 18.56 6.60
N MET A 377 -25.70 17.97 7.79
CA MET A 377 -24.56 17.19 8.26
C MET A 377 -24.12 16.32 7.10
N LEU A 378 -22.85 16.41 6.71
CA LEU A 378 -22.25 15.38 5.87
C LEU A 378 -22.66 14.03 6.43
N ASN A 379 -23.27 13.19 5.59
CA ASN A 379 -23.82 11.92 6.04
C ASN A 379 -22.67 10.93 6.28
N THR A 380 -21.98 11.10 7.42
CA THR A 380 -20.84 10.27 7.86
C THR A 380 -21.18 8.80 7.86
N GLY A 381 -22.46 8.46 8.12
CA GLY A 381 -22.99 7.11 7.96
C GLY A 381 -22.82 6.57 6.54
N LEU A 382 -23.16 7.34 5.50
CA LEU A 382 -23.06 6.89 4.11
C LEU A 382 -21.59 6.74 3.65
N VAL A 383 -20.72 7.64 4.11
CA VAL A 383 -19.26 7.52 3.89
C VAL A 383 -18.72 6.26 4.56
N SER A 384 -19.14 5.96 5.79
CA SER A 384 -18.74 4.74 6.51
C SER A 384 -19.20 3.47 5.77
N VAL A 385 -20.38 3.49 5.15
CA VAL A 385 -20.88 2.39 4.31
C VAL A 385 -20.01 2.24 3.06
N GLY A 386 -19.63 3.35 2.40
CA GLY A 386 -18.72 3.33 1.26
C GLY A 386 -17.35 2.73 1.62
N PHE A 387 -16.78 3.13 2.76
CA PHE A 387 -15.55 2.57 3.31
C PHE A 387 -15.65 1.06 3.56
N ILE A 388 -16.73 0.60 4.23
CA ILE A 388 -16.95 -0.84 4.49
C ILE A 388 -16.99 -1.63 3.18
N LEU A 389 -17.69 -1.15 2.16
CA LEU A 389 -17.81 -1.84 0.86
C LEU A 389 -16.45 -2.01 0.18
N ILE A 390 -15.59 -0.98 0.23
CA ILE A 390 -14.23 -1.07 -0.29
C ILE A 390 -13.41 -2.08 0.54
N CYS A 391 -13.46 -2.03 1.87
CA CYS A 391 -12.76 -2.99 2.71
C CYS A 391 -13.21 -4.43 2.45
N VAL A 392 -14.52 -4.68 2.31
CA VAL A 392 -15.06 -6.02 1.99
C VAL A 392 -14.53 -6.51 0.64
N SER A 393 -14.44 -5.63 -0.37
CA SER A 393 -13.82 -5.97 -1.65
C SER A 393 -12.37 -6.45 -1.49
N LEU A 394 -11.57 -5.69 -0.73
CA LEU A 394 -10.17 -6.04 -0.48
C LEU A 394 -10.04 -7.33 0.34
N PHE A 395 -10.93 -7.58 1.30
CA PHE A 395 -10.95 -8.80 2.08
C PHE A 395 -11.30 -10.04 1.26
N ILE A 396 -12.19 -9.91 0.26
CA ILE A 396 -12.43 -10.96 -0.73
C ILE A 396 -11.13 -11.25 -1.48
N LYS A 397 -10.44 -10.23 -2.02
CA LYS A 397 -9.18 -10.43 -2.78
C LYS A 397 -8.02 -10.96 -1.93
N LEU A 398 -7.94 -10.58 -0.65
CA LEU A 398 -6.96 -11.10 0.32
C LEU A 398 -7.34 -12.46 0.91
N SER A 399 -8.53 -13.00 0.58
CA SER A 399 -9.07 -14.26 1.12
C SER A 399 -9.16 -14.32 2.65
N ILE A 400 -9.56 -13.20 3.27
CA ILE A 400 -9.78 -13.13 4.73
C ILE A 400 -11.12 -13.79 5.07
N ALA A 401 -11.19 -14.57 6.14
CA ALA A 401 -12.44 -15.16 6.61
C ALA A 401 -13.40 -14.05 7.12
N PRO A 402 -14.71 -14.11 6.79
CA PRO A 402 -15.45 -15.23 6.20
C PRO A 402 -15.38 -15.35 4.67
N PHE A 403 -14.84 -14.36 3.95
CA PHE A 403 -14.84 -14.25 2.48
C PHE A 403 -13.82 -15.16 1.74
N HIS A 404 -13.37 -16.23 2.38
CA HIS A 404 -12.26 -17.08 1.94
C HIS A 404 -12.66 -18.26 1.03
N PHE A 405 -13.96 -18.58 0.91
CA PHE A 405 -14.40 -19.84 0.27
C PHE A 405 -13.88 -20.05 -1.15
N TRP A 406 -13.67 -18.97 -1.91
CA TRP A 406 -13.14 -19.04 -3.27
C TRP A 406 -11.70 -19.55 -3.33
N SER A 407 -10.86 -19.21 -2.34
CA SER A 407 -9.43 -19.48 -2.40
C SER A 407 -9.15 -20.98 -2.35
N LEU A 408 -9.95 -21.75 -1.62
CA LEU A 408 -9.81 -23.21 -1.49
C LEU A 408 -9.90 -23.91 -2.86
N ASP A 409 -10.97 -23.62 -3.59
CA ASP A 409 -11.24 -24.23 -4.89
C ASP A 409 -10.27 -23.71 -5.97
N VAL A 410 -9.95 -22.41 -5.93
CA VAL A 410 -9.08 -21.78 -6.93
C VAL A 410 -7.64 -22.25 -6.78
N TYR A 411 -7.17 -22.41 -5.55
CA TYR A 411 -5.83 -22.95 -5.30
C TYR A 411 -5.75 -24.43 -5.69
N GLU A 412 -6.82 -25.22 -5.50
CA GLU A 412 -6.77 -26.63 -5.88
C GLU A 412 -6.80 -26.82 -7.41
N GLY A 413 -7.77 -26.17 -8.07
CA GLY A 413 -8.10 -26.40 -9.48
C GLY A 413 -7.12 -25.75 -10.46
N SER A 414 -6.47 -24.65 -10.07
CA SER A 414 -5.57 -23.94 -10.97
C SER A 414 -4.19 -24.62 -11.10
N PRO A 415 -3.47 -24.38 -12.21
CA PRO A 415 -2.12 -24.94 -12.43
C PRO A 415 -1.14 -24.69 -11.28
N ASN A 416 -0.15 -25.57 -11.10
CA ASN A 416 0.83 -25.45 -10.01
C ASN A 416 1.65 -24.15 -10.09
N THR A 417 1.89 -23.65 -11.29
CA THR A 417 2.59 -22.37 -11.50
C THR A 417 1.73 -21.15 -11.20
N THR A 418 0.42 -21.22 -11.40
CA THR A 418 -0.50 -20.10 -11.14
C THR A 418 -0.79 -19.99 -9.65
N THR A 419 -1.04 -21.11 -9.01
CA THR A 419 -1.21 -21.22 -7.55
C THR A 419 0.00 -20.69 -6.79
N PHE A 420 1.20 -21.03 -7.26
CA PHE A 420 2.44 -20.46 -6.75
C PHE A 420 2.43 -18.93 -6.82
N PHE A 421 2.06 -18.37 -7.97
CA PHE A 421 1.99 -16.92 -8.15
C PHE A 421 0.94 -16.27 -7.25
N PHE A 422 -0.27 -16.84 -7.17
CA PHE A 422 -1.38 -16.36 -6.34
C PHE A 422 -1.03 -16.32 -4.85
N ALA A 423 -0.30 -17.33 -4.38
CA ALA A 423 0.05 -17.45 -2.97
C ALA A 423 1.07 -16.39 -2.51
N VAL A 424 1.95 -15.98 -3.43
CA VAL A 424 3.13 -15.16 -3.11
C VAL A 424 2.88 -13.72 -3.56
N VAL A 425 3.08 -13.39 -4.84
CA VAL A 425 3.31 -12.01 -5.31
C VAL A 425 2.20 -10.97 -5.00
N PRO A 426 0.90 -11.24 -5.22
CA PRO A 426 -0.17 -10.23 -5.14
C PRO A 426 -0.39 -9.61 -3.77
N LYS A 427 -0.10 -10.37 -2.70
CA LYS A 427 -0.46 -9.97 -1.33
C LYS A 427 0.23 -8.68 -0.92
N MET A 428 1.46 -8.46 -1.38
CA MET A 428 2.19 -7.22 -1.10
C MET A 428 1.42 -5.98 -1.53
N ALA A 429 1.01 -5.93 -2.80
CA ALA A 429 0.34 -4.75 -3.34
C ALA A 429 -1.03 -4.54 -2.69
N LEU A 430 -1.80 -5.60 -2.45
CA LEU A 430 -3.10 -5.49 -1.79
C LEU A 430 -3.00 -4.94 -0.35
N PHE A 431 -1.96 -5.32 0.42
CA PHE A 431 -1.73 -4.74 1.74
C PHE A 431 -1.19 -3.31 1.68
N VAL A 432 -0.43 -2.94 0.65
CA VAL A 432 -0.03 -1.55 0.37
C VAL A 432 -1.24 -0.66 0.14
N LEU A 433 -2.20 -1.11 -0.68
CA LEU A 433 -3.43 -0.37 -0.91
C LEU A 433 -4.31 -0.31 0.35
N LEU A 434 -4.41 -1.40 1.11
CA LEU A 434 -5.11 -1.42 2.40
C LEU A 434 -4.53 -0.37 3.35
N MET A 435 -3.20 -0.22 3.38
CA MET A 435 -2.51 0.83 4.13
C MET A 435 -2.90 2.23 3.66
N ARG A 436 -2.71 2.54 2.37
CA ARG A 436 -3.03 3.87 1.82
C ARG A 436 -4.49 4.26 2.09
N LEU A 437 -5.39 3.29 1.99
CA LEU A 437 -6.79 3.52 2.28
C LEU A 437 -7.04 3.79 3.78
N CYS A 438 -6.61 2.90 4.68
CA CYS A 438 -7.01 3.05 6.09
C CYS A 438 -6.15 4.04 6.88
N TYR A 439 -4.86 4.18 6.57
CA TYR A 439 -3.93 5.02 7.35
C TYR A 439 -3.72 6.41 6.75
N VAL A 440 -3.75 6.57 5.43
CA VAL A 440 -3.60 7.90 4.80
C VAL A 440 -4.96 8.57 4.71
N SER A 441 -5.91 7.98 4.00
CA SER A 441 -7.21 8.64 3.73
C SER A 441 -8.22 8.53 4.87
N PHE A 442 -8.48 7.32 5.41
CA PHE A 442 -9.58 7.08 6.35
C PHE A 442 -9.15 6.86 7.81
N TYR A 443 -8.00 7.42 8.24
CA TYR A 443 -7.40 7.13 9.56
C TYR A 443 -8.38 7.29 10.72
N GLN A 444 -9.06 8.44 10.79
CA GLN A 444 -9.95 8.74 11.90
C GLN A 444 -11.16 7.80 11.96
N ILE A 445 -11.81 7.56 10.81
CA ILE A 445 -12.95 6.64 10.70
C ILE A 445 -12.52 5.21 11.08
N PHE A 446 -11.31 4.83 10.65
CA PHE A 446 -10.74 3.53 10.93
C PHE A 446 -10.49 3.31 12.42
N VAL A 447 -9.78 4.23 13.08
CA VAL A 447 -9.40 4.11 14.50
C VAL A 447 -10.64 4.19 15.41
N ASP A 448 -11.53 5.14 15.18
CA ASP A 448 -12.66 5.38 16.08
C ASP A 448 -13.74 4.28 15.97
N ASN A 449 -14.08 3.85 14.75
CA ASN A 449 -15.23 2.98 14.52
C ASN A 449 -14.87 1.56 14.10
N PHE A 450 -13.82 1.38 13.29
CA PHE A 450 -13.60 0.11 12.58
C PHE A 450 -12.52 -0.80 13.15
N GLN A 451 -11.65 -0.28 14.01
CA GLN A 451 -10.51 -1.01 14.56
C GLN A 451 -10.89 -2.36 15.18
N ILE A 452 -11.97 -2.39 15.97
CA ILE A 452 -12.47 -3.60 16.65
C ILE A 452 -12.90 -4.69 15.64
N TYR A 453 -13.54 -4.30 14.53
CA TYR A 453 -13.98 -5.25 13.52
C TYR A 453 -12.80 -5.88 12.77
N PHE A 454 -11.74 -5.12 12.53
CA PHE A 454 -10.52 -5.65 11.90
C PHE A 454 -9.84 -6.68 12.81
N PHE A 455 -9.75 -6.42 14.13
CA PHE A 455 -9.27 -7.42 15.09
C PHE A 455 -10.13 -8.69 15.08
N LEU A 456 -11.46 -8.54 15.04
CA LEU A 456 -12.38 -9.68 14.99
C LEU A 456 -12.17 -10.52 13.72
N LEU A 457 -12.08 -9.89 12.55
CA LEU A 457 -11.82 -10.57 11.27
C LEU A 457 -10.44 -11.23 11.23
N ALA A 458 -9.43 -10.61 11.85
CA ALA A 458 -8.09 -11.17 11.97
C ALA A 458 -8.10 -12.46 12.81
N VAL A 459 -8.77 -12.46 13.96
CA VAL A 459 -8.91 -13.67 14.79
C VAL A 459 -9.72 -14.74 14.07
N LEU A 460 -10.81 -14.37 13.38
CA LEU A 460 -11.65 -15.30 12.62
C LEU A 460 -10.87 -15.98 11.48
N SER A 461 -10.03 -15.24 10.77
CA SER A 461 -9.19 -15.80 9.70
C SER A 461 -8.09 -16.72 10.25
N VAL A 462 -7.46 -16.36 11.37
CA VAL A 462 -6.52 -17.25 12.06
C VAL A 462 -7.22 -18.53 12.56
N PHE A 463 -8.42 -18.41 13.11
CA PHE A 463 -9.25 -19.53 13.55
C PHE A 463 -9.59 -20.49 12.40
N VAL A 464 -10.18 -19.97 11.32
CA VAL A 464 -10.58 -20.77 10.16
C VAL A 464 -9.37 -21.42 9.48
N GLY A 465 -8.27 -20.69 9.33
CA GLY A 465 -7.04 -21.22 8.73
C GLY A 465 -6.40 -22.32 9.57
N SER A 466 -6.33 -22.14 10.90
CA SER A 466 -5.71 -23.12 11.80
C SER A 466 -6.51 -24.42 11.92
N LEU A 467 -7.83 -24.34 12.10
CA LEU A 467 -8.68 -25.53 12.20
C LEU A 467 -8.91 -26.21 10.85
N GLY A 468 -9.20 -25.44 9.80
CA GLY A 468 -9.44 -25.98 8.47
C GLY A 468 -8.25 -26.75 7.92
N GLY A 469 -7.02 -26.30 8.20
CA GLY A 469 -5.78 -26.98 7.79
C GLY A 469 -5.58 -28.37 8.43
N LEU A 470 -6.14 -28.62 9.62
CA LEU A 470 -6.00 -29.91 10.31
C LEU A 470 -6.67 -31.05 9.54
N GLU A 471 -7.82 -30.82 8.93
CA GLU A 471 -8.56 -31.90 8.26
C GLU A 471 -7.99 -32.23 6.87
N GLN A 472 -7.29 -31.27 6.25
CA GLN A 472 -6.89 -31.41 4.86
C GLN A 472 -5.84 -32.48 4.61
N ARG A 473 -6.09 -33.27 3.55
CA ARG A 473 -5.16 -34.29 3.01
C ARG A 473 -4.49 -33.86 1.71
N LYS A 474 -5.11 -32.96 0.95
CA LYS A 474 -4.53 -32.46 -0.31
C LYS A 474 -3.54 -31.35 -0.01
N LEU A 475 -2.41 -31.37 -0.72
CA LEU A 475 -1.32 -30.44 -0.44
C LEU A 475 -1.71 -28.98 -0.72
N LYS A 476 -2.33 -28.72 -1.88
CA LYS A 476 -2.70 -27.37 -2.30
C LYS A 476 -3.77 -26.74 -1.41
N THR A 477 -4.76 -27.52 -0.98
CA THR A 477 -5.81 -27.00 -0.09
C THR A 477 -5.25 -26.72 1.30
N LEU A 478 -4.34 -27.55 1.80
CA LEU A 478 -3.62 -27.28 3.05
C LEU A 478 -2.85 -25.95 2.97
N LEU A 479 -2.20 -25.67 1.83
CA LEU A 479 -1.50 -24.39 1.60
C LEU A 479 -2.46 -23.20 1.45
N ALA A 480 -3.67 -23.42 0.93
CA ALA A 480 -4.69 -22.37 0.89
C ALA A 480 -5.12 -21.99 2.31
N TYR A 481 -5.39 -22.96 3.20
CA TYR A 481 -5.69 -22.70 4.61
C TYR A 481 -4.53 -22.05 5.36
N SER A 482 -3.29 -22.49 5.12
CA SER A 482 -2.14 -21.80 5.71
C SER A 482 -2.08 -20.35 5.25
N SER A 483 -2.32 -20.09 3.96
CA SER A 483 -2.34 -18.74 3.40
C SER A 483 -3.40 -17.84 4.07
N ILE A 484 -4.57 -18.38 4.41
CA ILE A 484 -5.66 -17.69 5.12
C ILE A 484 -5.24 -17.39 6.58
N SER A 485 -4.56 -18.32 7.24
CA SER A 485 -4.04 -18.07 8.60
C SER A 485 -2.95 -16.99 8.60
N HIS A 486 -2.05 -17.01 7.62
CA HIS A 486 -0.96 -16.04 7.47
C HIS A 486 -1.49 -14.63 7.15
N THR A 487 -2.51 -14.51 6.29
CA THR A 487 -3.18 -13.22 6.06
C THR A 487 -3.91 -12.71 7.30
N GLY A 488 -4.45 -13.60 8.13
CA GLY A 488 -5.02 -13.25 9.43
C GLY A 488 -3.99 -12.65 10.40
N TYR A 489 -2.79 -13.24 10.51
CA TYR A 489 -1.72 -12.66 11.33
C TYR A 489 -1.23 -11.30 10.79
N LEU A 490 -1.19 -11.12 9.46
CA LEU A 490 -0.88 -9.81 8.85
C LEU A 490 -1.94 -8.77 9.23
N LEU A 491 -3.22 -9.13 9.12
CA LEU A 491 -4.34 -8.25 9.48
C LEU A 491 -4.36 -7.91 10.98
N LEU A 492 -3.92 -8.84 11.83
CA LEU A 492 -3.82 -8.64 13.28
C LEU A 492 -2.79 -7.56 13.66
N SER A 493 -1.68 -7.47 12.92
CA SER A 493 -0.70 -6.39 13.09
C SER A 493 -1.25 -5.06 12.57
N PHE A 494 -1.92 -5.10 11.42
CA PHE A 494 -2.54 -3.95 10.76
C PHE A 494 -3.61 -3.26 11.64
N SER A 495 -4.40 -4.05 12.37
CA SER A 495 -5.51 -3.53 13.19
C SER A 495 -5.07 -2.73 14.42
N THR A 496 -3.77 -2.65 14.71
CA THR A 496 -3.28 -1.90 15.89
C THR A 496 -3.38 -0.38 15.75
N GLY A 497 -3.50 0.16 14.53
CA GLY A 497 -3.58 1.61 14.31
C GLY A 497 -2.24 2.33 14.46
N ASN A 498 -1.13 1.61 14.69
CA ASN A 498 0.17 2.19 15.02
C ASN A 498 1.19 1.95 13.90
N LEU A 499 2.16 2.87 13.77
CA LEU A 499 3.28 2.74 12.83
C LEU A 499 4.10 1.47 13.06
N GLU A 500 4.35 1.09 14.32
CA GLU A 500 5.04 -0.16 14.66
C GLU A 500 4.30 -1.40 14.11
N GLY A 501 2.97 -1.39 14.14
CA GLY A 501 2.15 -2.50 13.64
C GLY A 501 2.20 -2.63 12.12
N MET A 502 2.22 -1.49 11.43
CA MET A 502 2.39 -1.45 9.98
C MET A 502 3.76 -1.98 9.56
N GLN A 503 4.82 -1.58 10.27
CA GLN A 503 6.16 -2.06 10.03
C GLN A 503 6.27 -3.58 10.21
N MET A 504 5.73 -4.11 11.30
CA MET A 504 5.75 -5.54 11.59
C MET A 504 4.93 -6.36 10.59
N MET A 505 3.82 -5.80 10.08
CA MET A 505 3.03 -6.43 9.02
C MET A 505 3.88 -6.67 7.77
N PHE A 506 4.53 -5.64 7.22
CA PHE A 506 5.33 -5.78 6.00
C PHE A 506 6.58 -6.65 6.20
N TYR A 507 7.21 -6.56 7.37
CA TYR A 507 8.31 -7.46 7.74
C TYR A 507 7.88 -8.93 7.68
N TYR A 508 6.74 -9.28 8.29
CA TYR A 508 6.22 -10.64 8.24
C TYR A 508 5.78 -11.05 6.84
N LEU A 509 5.22 -10.12 6.06
CA LEU A 509 4.79 -10.38 4.68
C LEU A 509 5.99 -10.84 3.85
N ILE A 510 7.15 -10.19 3.94
CA ILE A 510 8.36 -10.62 3.20
C ILE A 510 8.82 -12.00 3.60
N ILE A 511 8.84 -12.31 4.90
CA ILE A 511 9.22 -13.63 5.38
C ILE A 511 8.26 -14.68 4.84
N TYR A 512 6.96 -14.38 4.84
CA TYR A 512 5.96 -15.23 4.21
C TYR A 512 6.23 -15.42 2.72
N MET A 513 6.58 -14.36 1.97
CA MET A 513 6.91 -14.43 0.55
C MET A 513 8.11 -15.34 0.28
N ILE A 514 9.19 -15.21 1.04
CA ILE A 514 10.41 -16.03 0.90
C ILE A 514 10.10 -17.49 1.28
N SER A 515 9.34 -17.72 2.36
CA SER A 515 8.89 -19.07 2.74
C SER A 515 7.97 -19.70 1.68
N GLY A 516 7.14 -18.89 1.01
CA GLY A 516 6.30 -19.33 -0.09
C GLY A 516 7.12 -19.69 -1.33
N LEU A 517 8.07 -18.84 -1.74
CA LEU A 517 9.00 -19.08 -2.85
C LEU A 517 9.78 -20.39 -2.65
N THR A 518 10.35 -20.59 -1.46
CA THR A 518 11.08 -21.82 -1.10
C THR A 518 10.18 -23.05 -1.18
N PHE A 519 9.03 -23.06 -0.51
CA PHE A 519 8.11 -24.19 -0.49
C PHE A 519 7.64 -24.57 -1.91
N TRP A 520 7.14 -23.59 -2.67
CA TRP A 520 6.62 -23.84 -4.01
C TRP A 520 7.72 -24.23 -5.00
N SER A 521 8.95 -23.72 -4.85
CA SER A 521 10.08 -24.15 -5.67
C SER A 521 10.36 -25.65 -5.49
N VAL A 522 10.40 -26.12 -4.24
CA VAL A 522 10.57 -27.55 -3.93
C VAL A 522 9.40 -28.36 -4.48
N TYR A 523 8.16 -27.90 -4.26
CA TYR A 523 6.97 -28.59 -4.77
C TYR A 523 6.95 -28.72 -6.31
N LEU A 524 7.33 -27.68 -7.05
CA LEU A 524 7.40 -27.71 -8.52
C LEU A 524 8.54 -28.61 -9.02
N PHE A 525 9.68 -28.61 -8.35
CA PHE A 525 10.83 -29.43 -8.74
C PHE A 525 10.68 -30.90 -8.35
N LEU A 526 9.84 -31.22 -7.35
CA LEU A 526 9.49 -32.57 -6.94
C LEU A 526 8.60 -33.26 -7.97
N ARG A 527 9.25 -33.84 -8.97
CA ARG A 527 8.58 -34.61 -10.01
C ARG A 527 8.83 -36.10 -9.84
N GLN A 528 7.73 -36.85 -9.76
CA GLN A 528 7.76 -38.30 -9.77
C GLN A 528 8.14 -38.83 -11.17
N LYS A 529 8.99 -39.86 -11.21
CA LYS A 529 9.28 -40.59 -12.45
C LYS A 529 7.99 -41.27 -12.92
N ARG A 530 7.44 -40.83 -14.05
CA ARG A 530 6.15 -41.30 -14.56
C ARG A 530 6.29 -42.73 -15.09
N ASN A 531 5.77 -43.71 -14.36
CA ASN A 531 5.50 -45.03 -14.95
C ASN A 531 4.22 -44.93 -15.79
N PHE A 532 4.24 -45.56 -16.97
CA PHE A 532 3.19 -45.49 -18.01
C PHE A 532 1.77 -45.78 -17.50
N TYR A 533 1.65 -46.49 -16.39
CA TYR A 533 0.38 -46.93 -15.78
C TYR A 533 -0.20 -45.97 -14.72
N PHE A 534 0.59 -45.06 -14.14
CA PHE A 534 0.11 -44.13 -13.11
C PHE A 534 0.23 -42.69 -13.58
N ASN A 535 -0.86 -42.16 -14.16
CA ASN A 535 -1.02 -40.73 -14.48
C ASN A 535 -1.48 -39.90 -13.26
N LYS A 536 -1.14 -40.29 -12.03
CA LYS A 536 -1.46 -39.48 -10.84
C LYS A 536 -0.33 -38.48 -10.59
N SER A 537 -0.65 -37.20 -10.71
CA SER A 537 0.19 -36.09 -10.22
C SER A 537 0.24 -36.09 -8.70
N ASN A 538 1.32 -35.59 -8.10
CA ASN A 538 1.46 -35.36 -6.66
C ASN A 538 0.36 -34.40 -6.16
N LYS A 539 -0.73 -34.95 -5.64
CA LYS A 539 -1.89 -34.18 -5.13
C LYS A 539 -2.04 -34.32 -3.62
N GLU A 540 -1.63 -35.47 -3.08
CA GLU A 540 -1.90 -35.84 -1.71
C GLU A 540 -0.64 -35.71 -0.85
N LEU A 541 -0.84 -35.41 0.44
CA LEU A 541 0.24 -35.32 1.43
C LEU A 541 1.03 -36.64 1.51
N GLY A 542 0.34 -37.78 1.39
CA GLY A 542 0.93 -39.12 1.39
C GLY A 542 1.80 -39.43 0.16
N ASP A 543 1.76 -38.62 -0.89
CA ASP A 543 2.64 -38.79 -2.06
C ASP A 543 4.11 -38.42 -1.76
N LEU A 544 4.37 -37.77 -0.62
CA LEU A 544 5.69 -37.29 -0.19
C LEU A 544 6.35 -38.21 0.85
N VAL A 545 5.79 -39.39 1.10
CA VAL A 545 6.35 -40.39 2.01
C VAL A 545 7.72 -40.86 1.51
N LEU A 546 8.67 -41.05 2.42
CA LEU A 546 10.07 -41.47 2.17
C LEU A 546 10.91 -40.49 1.35
N LEU A 547 10.56 -39.20 1.33
CA LEU A 547 11.36 -38.19 0.65
C LEU A 547 12.76 -38.06 1.27
N ASN A 548 12.89 -38.21 2.59
CA ASN A 548 14.18 -38.16 3.30
C ASN A 548 15.16 -39.24 2.82
N GLU A 549 14.68 -40.47 2.61
CA GLU A 549 15.52 -41.58 2.11
C GLU A 549 15.94 -41.37 0.65
N SER A 550 15.08 -40.74 -0.16
CA SER A 550 15.38 -40.48 -1.56
C SER A 550 16.33 -39.29 -1.79
N ASN A 551 16.10 -38.19 -1.07
CA ASN A 551 16.81 -36.91 -1.21
C ASN A 551 16.79 -36.19 0.15
N PRO A 552 17.74 -36.47 1.06
CA PRO A 552 17.72 -35.95 2.42
C PRO A 552 17.85 -34.41 2.46
N THR A 553 18.60 -33.84 1.53
CA THR A 553 18.78 -32.37 1.44
C THR A 553 17.48 -31.65 1.11
N LEU A 554 16.66 -32.22 0.22
CA LEU A 554 15.38 -31.63 -0.18
C LEU A 554 14.34 -31.77 0.93
N ALA A 555 14.35 -32.90 1.64
CA ALA A 555 13.54 -33.10 2.84
C ALA A 555 13.89 -32.08 3.94
N LEU A 556 15.19 -31.81 4.14
CA LEU A 556 15.66 -30.83 5.11
C LEU A 556 15.20 -29.43 4.73
N ILE A 557 15.36 -29.00 3.47
CA ILE A 557 14.93 -27.67 3.04
C ILE A 557 13.42 -27.52 3.22
N LEU A 558 12.63 -28.54 2.84
CA LEU A 558 11.18 -28.49 3.03
C LEU A 558 10.78 -28.50 4.51
N ALA A 559 11.51 -29.18 5.40
CA ALA A 559 11.28 -29.12 6.83
C ALA A 559 11.59 -27.72 7.41
N VAL A 560 12.71 -27.10 7.01
CA VAL A 560 13.07 -25.74 7.45
C VAL A 560 12.02 -24.71 7.02
N THR A 561 11.48 -24.83 5.80
CA THR A 561 10.44 -23.91 5.32
C THR A 561 9.11 -24.09 6.06
N LEU A 562 8.70 -25.34 6.33
CA LEU A 562 7.50 -25.63 7.12
C LEU A 562 7.65 -25.16 8.57
N PHE A 563 8.82 -25.32 9.18
CA PHE A 563 9.08 -24.77 10.51
C PHE A 563 9.10 -23.24 10.52
N SER A 564 9.56 -22.59 9.44
CA SER A 564 9.42 -21.14 9.28
C SER A 564 7.95 -20.71 9.23
N MET A 565 7.11 -21.39 8.46
CA MET A 565 5.67 -21.08 8.40
C MET A 565 4.95 -21.36 9.74
N ALA A 566 5.31 -22.46 10.42
CA ALA A 566 4.80 -22.78 11.74
C ALA A 566 5.21 -21.73 12.78
N GLY A 567 6.40 -21.16 12.65
CA GLY A 567 6.97 -20.21 13.62
C GLY A 567 7.53 -20.94 14.83
N ILE A 568 8.37 -21.96 14.62
CA ILE A 568 9.06 -22.68 15.69
C ILE A 568 10.45 -22.05 15.92
N PRO A 569 10.87 -21.76 17.16
CA PRO A 569 12.23 -21.31 17.44
C PRO A 569 13.24 -22.38 16.98
N PRO A 570 14.37 -22.02 16.31
CA PRO A 570 14.98 -20.70 16.16
C PRO A 570 14.71 -19.98 14.82
N ILE A 571 13.69 -20.34 14.02
CA ILE A 571 13.60 -19.86 12.61
C ILE A 571 12.94 -18.47 12.50
N VAL A 572 13.24 -17.73 11.41
CA VAL A 572 12.76 -16.34 11.18
C VAL A 572 11.25 -16.14 11.36
N GLY A 573 10.44 -17.11 10.92
CA GLY A 573 8.99 -16.97 11.07
C GLY A 573 8.52 -16.91 12.53
N PHE A 574 9.29 -17.45 13.47
CA PHE A 574 9.04 -17.28 14.90
C PHE A 574 9.29 -15.83 15.34
N LEU A 575 10.43 -15.24 14.94
CA LEU A 575 10.77 -13.84 15.24
C LEU A 575 9.69 -12.88 14.74
N ALA A 576 9.20 -13.10 13.52
CA ALA A 576 8.16 -12.27 12.94
C ALA A 576 6.80 -12.41 13.65
N LYS A 577 6.39 -13.63 14.01
CA LYS A 577 5.14 -13.83 14.77
C LYS A 577 5.21 -13.21 16.16
N ILE A 578 6.35 -13.32 16.86
CA ILE A 578 6.54 -12.65 18.15
C ILE A 578 6.37 -11.14 17.98
N GLY A 579 7.00 -10.54 16.97
CA GLY A 579 6.91 -9.10 16.76
C GLY A 579 5.46 -8.66 16.49
N ILE A 580 4.67 -9.42 15.73
CA ILE A 580 3.23 -9.16 15.56
C ILE A 580 2.50 -9.18 16.90
N PHE A 581 2.70 -10.22 17.71
CA PHE A 581 2.03 -10.33 19.01
C PHE A 581 2.44 -9.23 19.99
N LEU A 582 3.71 -8.81 19.95
CA LEU A 582 4.22 -7.73 20.79
C LEU A 582 3.51 -6.41 20.49
N VAL A 583 3.32 -6.06 19.22
CA VAL A 583 2.58 -4.84 18.83
C VAL A 583 1.13 -4.91 19.29
N VAL A 584 0.46 -6.06 19.15
CA VAL A 584 -0.94 -6.21 19.61
C VAL A 584 -1.08 -6.12 21.13
N VAL A 585 -0.10 -6.64 21.88
CA VAL A 585 -0.05 -6.48 23.33
C VAL A 585 0.18 -5.01 23.71
N LYS A 586 1.04 -4.28 22.96
CA LYS A 586 1.23 -2.84 23.14
C LYS A 586 -0.04 -2.03 22.87
N SER A 587 -0.87 -2.44 21.92
CA SER A 587 -2.15 -1.79 21.62
C SER A 587 -3.28 -2.17 22.59
N SER A 588 -2.97 -2.73 23.77
CA SER A 588 -3.92 -3.16 24.83
C SER A 588 -4.90 -4.28 24.47
N ALA A 589 -4.76 -4.91 23.29
CA ALA A 589 -5.66 -5.96 22.81
C ALA A 589 -5.25 -7.36 23.31
N TYR A 590 -5.20 -7.55 24.63
CA TYR A 590 -4.70 -8.78 25.26
C TYR A 590 -5.50 -10.04 24.89
N LEU A 591 -6.83 -9.95 24.82
CA LEU A 591 -7.70 -11.08 24.48
C LEU A 591 -7.41 -11.58 23.06
N VAL A 592 -7.25 -10.65 22.11
CA VAL A 592 -6.95 -10.99 20.70
C VAL A 592 -5.57 -11.63 20.57
N ALA A 593 -4.57 -11.11 21.29
CA ALA A 593 -3.23 -11.71 21.34
C ALA A 593 -3.27 -13.14 21.90
N THR A 594 -3.94 -13.37 23.02
CA THR A 594 -4.00 -14.72 23.63
C THR A 594 -4.71 -15.73 22.73
N LEU A 595 -5.84 -15.38 22.12
CA LEU A 595 -6.55 -16.27 21.18
C LEU A 595 -5.72 -16.60 19.94
N SER A 596 -5.07 -15.59 19.36
CA SER A 596 -4.24 -15.79 18.16
C SER A 596 -3.00 -16.65 18.45
N ILE A 597 -2.39 -16.52 19.64
CA ILE A 597 -1.32 -17.41 20.09
C ILE A 597 -1.83 -18.85 20.22
N LEU A 598 -3.00 -19.09 20.83
CA LEU A 598 -3.58 -20.43 20.94
C LEU A 598 -3.81 -21.07 19.58
N PHE A 599 -4.39 -20.34 18.62
CA PHE A 599 -4.59 -20.83 17.26
C PHE A 599 -3.27 -21.04 16.50
N SER A 600 -2.21 -20.29 16.83
CA SER A 600 -0.88 -20.53 16.28
C SER A 600 -0.31 -21.88 16.74
N VAL A 601 -0.53 -22.26 17.99
CA VAL A 601 -0.13 -23.57 18.50
C VAL A 601 -0.90 -24.68 17.77
N ILE A 602 -2.21 -24.49 17.56
CA ILE A 602 -3.03 -25.45 16.81
C ILE A 602 -2.52 -25.60 15.36
N SER A 603 -2.16 -24.50 14.70
CA SER A 603 -1.65 -24.57 13.33
C SER A 603 -0.29 -25.29 13.23
N THR A 604 0.57 -25.18 14.25
CA THR A 604 1.85 -25.94 14.27
C THR A 604 1.65 -27.45 14.12
N PHE A 605 0.53 -28.00 14.59
CA PHE A 605 0.26 -29.43 14.50
C PHE A 605 0.18 -29.94 13.05
N TYR A 606 -0.48 -29.22 12.13
CA TYR A 606 -0.55 -29.70 10.74
C TYR A 606 0.79 -29.56 10.00
N TYR A 607 1.63 -28.59 10.37
CA TYR A 607 3.00 -28.49 9.85
C TYR A 607 3.89 -29.63 10.37
N ILE A 608 3.82 -29.92 11.67
CA ILE A 608 4.54 -31.06 12.27
C ILE A 608 4.04 -32.38 11.69
N ARG A 609 2.74 -32.53 11.43
CA ARG A 609 2.18 -33.70 10.74
C ARG A 609 2.79 -33.87 9.35
N PHE A 610 2.96 -32.79 8.60
CA PHE A 610 3.64 -32.85 7.30
C PHE A 610 5.07 -33.37 7.48
N ILE A 611 5.84 -32.79 8.42
CA ILE A 611 7.22 -33.22 8.69
C ILE A 611 7.28 -34.68 9.14
N LYS A 612 6.30 -35.14 9.92
CA LYS A 612 6.16 -36.53 10.32
C LYS A 612 6.07 -37.47 9.11
N ILE A 613 5.26 -37.12 8.12
CA ILE A 613 5.07 -37.90 6.89
C ILE A 613 6.35 -37.97 6.06
N LEU A 614 7.15 -36.91 6.05
CA LEU A 614 8.41 -36.85 5.29
C LEU A 614 9.51 -37.75 5.88
N TYR A 615 9.61 -37.82 7.21
CA TYR A 615 10.74 -38.46 7.90
C TYR A 615 10.41 -39.79 8.56
N PHE A 616 9.23 -39.93 9.15
CA PHE A 616 8.94 -41.02 10.10
C PHE A 616 7.94 -42.05 9.57
N GLU A 617 7.32 -41.81 8.42
CA GLU A 617 6.42 -42.82 7.82
C GLU A 617 7.20 -43.87 7.04
N ASN A 618 7.16 -45.09 7.56
CA ASN A 618 7.79 -46.25 6.94
C ASN A 618 6.77 -46.97 6.06
N THR A 619 6.87 -46.80 4.75
CA THR A 619 6.13 -47.61 3.77
C THR A 619 7.09 -48.53 3.02
N LEU A 620 6.60 -49.70 2.56
CA LEU A 620 7.46 -50.72 1.95
C LEU A 620 8.00 -50.33 0.56
N VAL A 621 7.31 -49.45 -0.17
CA VAL A 621 7.73 -49.00 -1.51
C VAL A 621 7.48 -47.50 -1.64
N GLY A 622 8.56 -46.74 -1.66
CA GLY A 622 8.53 -45.29 -1.94
C GLY A 622 8.42 -44.98 -3.44
N LYS A 623 7.98 -43.76 -3.75
CA LYS A 623 7.94 -43.26 -5.11
C LYS A 623 9.33 -42.78 -5.54
N LEU A 624 9.74 -43.14 -6.76
CA LEU A 624 11.00 -42.67 -7.33
C LEU A 624 10.84 -41.25 -7.90
N TYR A 625 11.66 -40.32 -7.43
CA TYR A 625 11.76 -38.96 -7.96
C TYR A 625 12.86 -38.85 -9.01
N LEU A 626 12.71 -37.89 -9.92
CA LEU A 626 13.77 -37.53 -10.86
C LEU A 626 14.90 -36.77 -10.13
N PRO A 627 16.16 -36.95 -10.53
CA PRO A 627 17.26 -36.20 -9.94
C PRO A 627 17.11 -34.70 -10.20
N VAL A 628 17.44 -33.90 -9.20
CA VAL A 628 17.41 -32.44 -9.28
C VAL A 628 18.65 -31.97 -10.06
N THR A 629 18.46 -31.17 -11.10
CA THR A 629 19.57 -30.59 -11.88
C THR A 629 20.30 -29.51 -11.08
N THR A 630 21.54 -29.21 -11.47
CA THR A 630 22.39 -28.21 -10.78
C THR A 630 21.74 -26.82 -10.71
N GLN A 631 21.02 -26.40 -11.76
CA GLN A 631 20.30 -25.12 -11.77
C GLN A 631 19.19 -25.07 -10.72
N LYS A 632 18.42 -26.17 -10.59
CA LYS A 632 17.35 -26.27 -9.59
C LYS A 632 17.92 -26.29 -8.17
N SER A 633 18.99 -27.05 -7.94
CA SER A 633 19.60 -27.15 -6.62
C SER A 633 20.17 -25.81 -6.16
N LEU A 634 20.83 -25.06 -7.06
CA LEU A 634 21.33 -23.72 -6.76
C LEU A 634 20.17 -22.80 -6.34
N LEU A 635 19.09 -22.75 -7.10
CA LEU A 635 17.95 -21.88 -6.82
C LEU A 635 17.32 -22.19 -5.45
N ILE A 636 17.03 -23.46 -5.17
CA ILE A 636 16.47 -23.87 -3.87
C ILE A 636 17.46 -23.54 -2.74
N SER A 637 18.75 -23.81 -2.93
CA SER A 637 19.76 -23.58 -1.89
C SER A 637 19.90 -22.10 -1.52
N VAL A 638 19.88 -21.19 -2.51
CA VAL A 638 19.93 -19.74 -2.29
C VAL A 638 18.71 -19.26 -1.51
N LEU A 639 17.51 -19.75 -1.88
CA LEU A 639 16.28 -19.40 -1.18
C LEU A 639 16.23 -19.99 0.26
N ALA A 640 16.77 -21.19 0.47
CA ALA A 640 16.84 -21.78 1.80
C ALA A 640 17.86 -21.06 2.69
N LEU A 641 19.01 -20.69 2.13
CA LEU A 641 20.03 -19.91 2.81
C LEU A 641 19.52 -18.52 3.17
N SER A 642 18.72 -17.87 2.33
CA SER A 642 18.14 -16.56 2.66
C SER A 642 17.23 -16.63 3.89
N LEU A 643 16.48 -17.71 4.08
CA LEU A 643 15.73 -17.92 5.34
C LEU A 643 16.67 -18.04 6.55
N ILE A 644 17.80 -18.71 6.43
CA ILE A 644 18.73 -18.86 7.56
C ILE A 644 19.43 -17.53 7.87
N ILE A 645 19.86 -16.80 6.84
CA ILE A 645 20.55 -15.50 6.98
C ILE A 645 19.64 -14.47 7.65
N LEU A 646 18.36 -14.41 7.24
CA LEU A 646 17.38 -13.49 7.82
C LEU A 646 17.07 -13.79 9.29
N CYS A 647 17.40 -14.99 9.76
CA CYS A 647 17.30 -15.32 11.17
C CYS A 647 18.40 -14.64 12.00
N MET A 648 19.60 -14.55 11.45
CA MET A 648 20.75 -13.97 12.13
C MET A 648 20.69 -12.45 12.09
N ASP A 649 20.41 -11.88 10.91
CA ASP A 649 20.39 -10.44 10.69
C ASP A 649 19.04 -9.96 10.14
N PRO A 650 18.02 -9.76 10.99
CA PRO A 650 16.72 -9.23 10.57
C PRO A 650 16.74 -7.71 10.27
N THR A 651 17.86 -7.03 10.57
CA THR A 651 17.99 -5.57 10.60
C THR A 651 17.71 -4.91 9.26
N ILE A 652 18.17 -5.50 8.14
CA ILE A 652 18.03 -4.90 6.80
C ILE A 652 16.56 -4.76 6.41
N ILE A 653 15.77 -5.83 6.55
CA ILE A 653 14.34 -5.80 6.21
C ILE A 653 13.60 -4.89 7.19
N TYR A 654 13.94 -4.97 8.48
CA TYR A 654 13.29 -4.18 9.51
C TYR A 654 13.46 -2.67 9.29
N LEU A 655 14.69 -2.22 8.98
CA LEU A 655 15.00 -0.81 8.70
C LEU A 655 14.37 -0.31 7.40
N LEU A 656 14.34 -1.15 6.36
CA LEU A 656 13.71 -0.79 5.09
C LEU A 656 12.24 -0.44 5.30
N PHE A 657 11.50 -1.27 6.04
CA PHE A 657 10.09 -0.98 6.33
C PHE A 657 9.87 0.07 7.40
N TYR A 658 10.78 0.23 8.35
CA TYR A 658 10.72 1.35 9.29
C TYR A 658 10.70 2.69 8.53
N LYS A 659 11.67 2.86 7.63
CA LYS A 659 11.77 4.05 6.80
C LYS A 659 10.58 4.19 5.86
N ALA A 660 10.10 3.07 5.30
CA ALA A 660 8.95 3.07 4.42
C ALA A 660 7.64 3.44 5.10
N THR A 661 7.41 3.00 6.33
CA THR A 661 6.18 3.37 7.05
C THR A 661 6.22 4.79 7.61
N LEU A 662 7.41 5.35 7.86
CA LEU A 662 7.56 6.72 8.35
C LEU A 662 7.39 7.74 7.22
N LEU A 663 7.90 7.42 6.02
CA LEU A 663 7.81 8.25 4.82
C LEU A 663 6.66 7.83 3.88
N ALA A 664 5.66 7.14 4.43
CA ALA A 664 4.39 6.85 3.76
C ALA A 664 3.39 7.93 4.16
#